data_AF-A0A0M7BFI7-F1
#
_entry.id   AF-A0A0M7BFI7-F1
#
_cell.length_a   1.000
_cell.length_b   1.000
_cell.length_c   1.000
_cell.angle_alpha   90.00
_cell.angle_beta   90.00
_cell.angle_gamma   90.00
#
_symmetry.space_group_name_H-M   'P 1'
#
loop_
_entity.id
_entity.type
_entity.pdbx_description
1 polymer ?
#
loop_
_entity_poly.entity_id
_entity_poly.type
_entity_poly.pdbx_seq_one_letter_code
_entity_poly.pdbx_strand_id
1 'polypeptide(L)'
;MEGQWAARAIPGLSGDVIEIEFSEAPVREGYDLLRFEAEVAGVVMPLELAGSVGSHACRYVRGLKATSNDVRVRPVWGQGGLDWGRYVSTVVEAGQWTPVRNVETSVSAEPAIRLEKSRDTGIAPAGMVFSALGLGFDTTRPYHDVHYTWSFSDPGQYSRLGSDFPWKNDRDIAYGPVATHTWDMPGTYTVNCIARHGGQAATVTFNVIIADPAAAFPAIRTICVSQNGNFDGAPDGAMQVTSMLQAQSAKGRGADTRILLRRGETFQENLDIMHSAGNYQIGAFGEGSDPIWLENMGGGRGFTFRGITGEISIWGIDMRGPYDAGRPENTIKPNDAISIQDSGTYVTIHDMHMSGWSTTIRPIFTGASESIVVSDTYITNWHNYGYLGGGQQWIGFSGTSIKQNPSTYSEGGKFEDVSPFIPDHGPFRVGGAFKPHCFVSCDLASFNSWIGGEHQPCIRWNSSGKDVAGQFSVDRLRAEGGGFGFGTANSSTASFPSQVVVDKMHFVPTTQPDAMLGTSRGGVTMRNVIAVQGNSKNDGGHHVKRAFSVDLDERNKYDHVEFYNCSIGDLRTDQYIWDDTLTILETFREYPVDPVVENNIVYAPIHTTPITADAPLDMTLHWIPLYEGRRRLDENGGLPQPEYASDPNATTFMIPQPDSPAYQGATTGKVAYDDFFGVVRGANPSRGAVEPA
;
A
#
# COMPACT_ATOMS: atom_id res chain seq x y z
N MET A 1 23.25 7.41 27.14
CA MET A 1 21.85 6.98 27.24
C MET A 1 21.10 7.58 28.41
N GLU A 2 21.72 7.77 29.58
CA GLU A 2 21.05 8.48 30.68
C GLU A 2 20.66 9.90 30.21
N GLY A 3 19.37 10.19 30.14
CA GLY A 3 18.80 11.43 29.58
C GLY A 3 18.38 11.41 28.10
N GLN A 4 18.65 10.33 27.36
CA GLN A 4 18.34 10.21 25.91
C GLN A 4 17.06 9.41 25.61
N TRP A 5 16.31 9.04 26.65
CA TRP A 5 15.01 8.39 26.52
C TRP A 5 14.07 8.92 27.59
N ALA A 6 12.78 8.75 27.36
CA ALA A 6 11.67 8.95 28.27
C ALA A 6 10.85 7.65 28.31
N ALA A 7 10.26 7.34 29.46
CA ALA A 7 9.20 6.35 29.52
C ALA A 7 8.01 6.97 30.22
N ARG A 8 6.83 6.78 29.64
CA ARG A 8 5.57 7.25 30.20
C ARG A 8 4.52 6.17 30.04
N ALA A 9 3.63 6.07 31.02
CA ALA A 9 2.37 5.39 30.80
C ALA A 9 1.62 6.17 29.72
N ILE A 10 0.99 5.46 28.79
CA ILE A 10 0.06 6.11 27.88
C ILE A 10 -1.29 6.20 28.60
N PRO A 11 -1.82 7.41 28.86
CA PRO A 11 -3.15 7.55 29.45
C PRO A 11 -4.19 6.81 28.60
N GLY A 12 -5.03 5.98 29.23
CA GLY A 12 -6.06 5.22 28.51
C GLY A 12 -5.66 3.77 28.18
N LEU A 13 -4.43 3.35 28.49
CA LEU A 13 -4.04 1.94 28.44
C LEU A 13 -4.26 1.25 29.79
N SER A 14 -4.60 -0.05 29.76
CA SER A 14 -4.50 -0.90 30.94
C SER A 14 -3.06 -0.84 31.47
N GLY A 15 -2.85 -1.16 32.74
CA GLY A 15 -1.67 -0.85 33.58
C GLY A 15 -0.32 -1.40 33.14
N ASP A 16 -0.24 -1.78 31.88
CA ASP A 16 0.71 -2.68 31.29
C ASP A 16 1.48 -1.98 30.14
N VAL A 17 0.96 -0.92 29.52
CA VAL A 17 1.64 -0.33 28.36
C VAL A 17 2.46 0.90 28.69
N ILE A 18 3.75 0.79 28.42
CA ILE A 18 4.73 1.87 28.60
C ILE A 18 5.24 2.29 27.23
N GLU A 19 5.06 3.58 26.90
CA GLU A 19 5.69 4.19 25.74
C GLU A 19 7.11 4.57 26.13
N ILE A 20 8.09 4.02 25.42
CA ILE A 20 9.50 4.37 25.53
C ILE A 20 9.85 5.22 24.31
N GLU A 21 10.17 6.48 24.54
CA GLU A 21 10.51 7.44 23.52
C GLU A 21 12.01 7.76 23.62
N PHE A 22 12.77 7.55 22.56
CA PHE A 22 14.18 7.93 22.51
C PHE A 22 14.29 9.30 21.84
N SER A 23 14.99 10.24 22.48
CA SER A 23 15.24 11.56 21.88
C SER A 23 16.26 11.48 20.75
N GLU A 24 17.21 10.54 20.88
CA GLU A 24 18.25 10.23 19.88
C GLU A 24 18.63 8.74 20.01
N ALA A 25 18.91 8.08 18.88
CA ALA A 25 19.51 6.76 18.90
C ALA A 25 20.97 6.85 19.38
N PRO A 26 21.45 5.96 20.27
CA PRO A 26 22.85 5.93 20.63
C PRO A 26 23.68 5.58 19.38
N VAL A 27 24.91 6.09 19.33
CA VAL A 27 25.89 5.76 18.29
C VAL A 27 27.11 5.13 18.96
N ARG A 28 27.63 4.06 18.37
CA ARG A 28 28.86 3.39 18.81
C ARG A 28 29.77 3.20 17.59
N GLU A 29 30.98 3.73 17.64
CA GLU A 29 31.92 3.64 16.53
C GLU A 29 32.23 2.17 16.18
N GLY A 30 32.09 1.82 14.90
CA GLY A 30 32.33 0.46 14.39
C GLY A 30 31.21 -0.56 14.67
N TYR A 31 30.08 -0.12 15.22
CA TYR A 31 28.93 -0.98 15.50
C TYR A 31 27.64 -0.33 15.01
N ASP A 32 26.72 -1.17 14.53
CA ASP A 32 25.37 -0.73 14.19
C ASP A 32 24.41 -1.09 15.31
N LEU A 33 23.51 -0.17 15.61
CA LEU A 33 22.41 -0.43 16.53
C LEU A 33 21.43 -1.39 15.86
N LEU A 34 21.30 -2.61 16.41
CA LEU A 34 20.40 -3.63 15.86
C LEU A 34 18.98 -3.48 16.40
N ARG A 35 18.85 -3.18 17.69
CA ARG A 35 17.57 -2.98 18.38
C ARG A 35 17.81 -2.36 19.75
N PHE A 36 16.71 -2.02 20.43
CA PHE A 36 16.72 -1.91 21.87
C PHE A 36 16.05 -3.12 22.50
N GLU A 37 16.47 -3.43 23.71
CA GLU A 37 15.75 -4.31 24.61
C GLU A 37 15.25 -3.48 25.79
N ALA A 38 14.04 -3.79 26.26
CA ALA A 38 13.55 -3.33 27.54
C ALA A 38 13.53 -4.50 28.51
N GLU A 39 13.84 -4.20 29.76
CA GLU A 39 13.55 -5.08 30.87
C GLU A 39 12.47 -4.42 31.71
N VAL A 40 11.38 -5.14 31.90
CA VAL A 40 10.25 -4.71 32.72
C VAL A 40 9.90 -5.83 33.66
N ALA A 41 9.90 -5.53 34.96
CA ALA A 41 9.71 -6.54 36.02
C ALA A 41 10.60 -7.79 35.86
N GLY A 42 11.84 -7.62 35.38
CA GLY A 42 12.80 -8.71 35.18
C GLY A 42 12.64 -9.50 33.88
N VAL A 43 11.63 -9.19 33.05
CA VAL A 43 11.45 -9.81 31.73
C VAL A 43 12.15 -8.94 30.68
N VAL A 44 13.17 -9.50 30.02
CA VAL A 44 13.87 -8.86 28.91
C VAL A 44 13.15 -9.16 27.61
N MET A 45 12.90 -8.14 26.81
CA MET A 45 12.27 -8.28 25.50
C MET A 45 12.86 -7.30 24.49
N PRO A 46 12.85 -7.65 23.19
CA PRO A 46 13.10 -6.68 22.14
C PRO A 46 11.99 -5.63 22.14
N LEU A 47 12.36 -4.37 21.97
CA LEU A 47 11.40 -3.30 21.74
C LEU A 47 11.07 -3.23 20.23
N GLU A 48 9.78 -3.32 19.90
CA GLU A 48 9.25 -3.11 18.54
C GLU A 48 9.42 -1.64 18.16
N LEU A 49 10.22 -1.33 17.14
CA LEU A 49 10.25 0.03 16.61
C LEU A 49 8.85 0.37 16.08
N ALA A 50 8.29 1.51 16.48
CA ALA A 50 7.05 2.05 15.93
C ALA A 50 7.35 3.46 15.38
N GLY A 51 7.63 3.54 14.08
CA GLY A 51 7.74 4.77 13.31
C GLY A 51 8.86 5.76 13.72
N SER A 52 9.22 6.61 12.77
CA SER A 52 9.94 7.86 13.02
C SER A 52 8.97 9.02 12.88
N VAL A 53 8.82 9.88 13.89
CA VAL A 53 8.15 11.18 13.72
C VAL A 53 9.24 12.26 13.78
N GLY A 54 9.52 12.91 12.66
CA GLY A 54 10.54 13.96 12.59
C GLY A 54 11.98 13.43 12.68
N SER A 55 12.94 14.32 13.00
CA SER A 55 14.36 14.04 12.80
C SER A 55 14.99 13.01 13.74
N HIS A 56 14.47 12.69 14.94
CA HIS A 56 15.17 11.75 15.85
C HIS A 56 14.33 10.91 16.83
N ALA A 57 12.99 10.87 16.76
CA ALA A 57 12.19 10.10 17.72
C ALA A 57 11.85 8.68 17.23
N CYS A 58 12.43 7.65 17.87
CA CYS A 58 11.91 6.28 17.82
C CYS A 58 10.89 6.13 18.95
N ARG A 59 9.63 5.81 18.62
CA ARG A 59 8.63 5.42 19.61
C ARG A 59 8.63 3.90 19.72
N TYR A 60 8.63 3.41 20.94
CA TYR A 60 8.42 2.00 21.24
C TYR A 60 7.20 1.91 22.14
N VAL A 61 6.18 1.19 21.70
CA VAL A 61 4.98 0.94 22.48
C VAL A 61 4.86 -0.55 22.64
N ARG A 62 5.01 -1.07 23.86
CA ARG A 62 4.62 -2.45 24.13
C ARG A 62 3.92 -2.59 25.48
N GLY A 63 2.81 -3.31 25.45
CA GLY A 63 2.06 -3.73 26.63
C GLY A 63 2.72 -4.89 27.33
N LEU A 64 2.84 -4.77 28.65
CA LEU A 64 3.47 -5.71 29.54
C LEU A 64 2.68 -5.82 30.81
N LYS A 65 2.09 -6.99 31.01
CA LYS A 65 1.48 -7.36 32.27
C LYS A 65 2.58 -7.55 33.32
N ALA A 66 2.95 -6.47 33.98
CA ALA A 66 4.04 -6.46 34.95
C ALA A 66 3.49 -6.15 36.34
N THR A 67 3.94 -6.90 37.34
CA THR A 67 3.70 -6.59 38.75
C THR A 67 4.55 -5.42 39.25
N SER A 68 5.39 -4.83 38.38
CA SER A 68 6.25 -3.69 38.66
C SER A 68 6.32 -2.75 37.45
N ASN A 69 6.32 -1.45 37.74
CA ASN A 69 6.45 -0.36 36.78
C ASN A 69 7.91 0.03 36.49
N ASP A 70 8.84 -0.81 36.92
CA ASP A 70 10.28 -0.60 36.77
C ASP A 70 10.71 -0.98 35.36
N VAL A 71 11.16 0.03 34.61
CA VAL A 71 11.65 -0.12 33.24
C VAL A 71 13.10 0.30 33.15
N ARG A 72 13.89 -0.51 32.45
CA ARG A 72 15.20 -0.09 31.95
C ARG A 72 15.37 -0.56 30.52
N VAL A 73 16.20 0.13 29.76
CA VAL A 73 16.46 -0.16 28.36
C VAL A 73 17.94 -0.38 28.11
N ARG A 74 18.29 -1.16 27.10
CA ARG A 74 19.65 -1.26 26.58
C ARG A 74 19.67 -1.36 25.06
N PRO A 75 20.68 -0.80 24.38
CA PRO A 75 20.91 -1.01 22.97
C PRO A 75 21.53 -2.39 22.80
N VAL A 76 21.22 -3.03 21.69
CA VAL A 76 21.90 -4.23 21.23
C VAL A 76 22.66 -3.85 19.98
N TRP A 77 23.96 -4.06 20.01
CA TRP A 77 24.88 -3.69 18.94
C TRP A 77 25.27 -4.90 18.11
N GLY A 78 25.45 -4.69 16.82
CA GLY A 78 26.00 -5.66 15.89
C GLY A 78 27.28 -5.11 15.29
N GLN A 79 28.37 -5.89 15.33
CA GLN A 79 29.55 -5.56 14.53
C GLN A 79 29.31 -6.08 13.11
N GLY A 80 29.04 -5.16 12.19
CA GLY A 80 28.77 -5.49 10.80
C GLY A 80 30.00 -5.36 9.91
N GLY A 81 30.15 -6.33 9.02
CA GLY A 81 30.91 -6.21 7.78
C GLY A 81 29.99 -6.48 6.59
N LEU A 82 30.31 -5.91 5.43
CA LEU A 82 29.69 -6.33 4.18
C LEU A 82 30.34 -7.64 3.75
N ASP A 83 29.66 -8.77 3.94
CA ASP A 83 30.04 -10.03 3.32
C ASP A 83 29.22 -10.20 2.04
N TRP A 84 29.88 -10.23 0.88
CA TRP A 84 29.22 -10.24 -0.45
C TRP A 84 28.22 -9.11 -0.69
N GLY A 85 28.48 -7.94 -0.10
CA GLY A 85 27.57 -6.79 -0.16
C GLY A 85 26.33 -6.94 0.72
N ARG A 86 26.21 -8.00 1.53
CA ARG A 86 25.13 -8.23 2.50
C ARG A 86 25.62 -7.89 3.90
N TYR A 87 24.77 -7.23 4.69
CA TYR A 87 25.10 -6.89 6.07
C TYR A 87 24.97 -8.13 6.96
N VAL A 88 26.10 -8.68 7.42
CA VAL A 88 26.12 -9.80 8.38
C VAL A 88 26.69 -9.29 9.69
N SER A 89 25.88 -9.33 10.74
CA SER A 89 26.32 -9.01 12.11
C SER A 89 26.87 -10.29 12.74
N THR A 90 28.18 -10.40 12.90
CA THR A 90 28.82 -11.61 13.45
C THR A 90 29.05 -11.54 14.96
N VAL A 91 28.98 -10.35 15.56
CA VAL A 91 29.11 -10.15 17.01
C VAL A 91 27.93 -9.30 17.49
N VAL A 92 27.06 -9.91 18.29
CA VAL A 92 25.95 -9.23 18.97
C VAL A 92 26.38 -8.90 20.39
N GLU A 93 26.55 -7.62 20.71
CA GLU A 93 26.90 -7.16 22.06
C GLU A 93 25.74 -6.37 22.66
N ALA A 94 25.17 -6.86 23.76
CA ALA A 94 24.21 -6.10 24.54
C ALA A 94 24.94 -4.98 25.29
N GLY A 95 24.50 -3.74 25.11
CA GLY A 95 24.98 -2.59 25.87
C GLY A 95 24.58 -2.67 27.34
N GLN A 96 25.09 -1.73 28.12
CA GLN A 96 24.71 -1.59 29.53
C GLN A 96 23.23 -1.18 29.65
N TRP A 97 22.54 -1.75 30.63
CA TRP A 97 21.21 -1.30 31.02
C TRP A 97 21.25 0.12 31.55
N THR A 98 20.24 0.92 31.20
CA THR A 98 20.00 2.20 31.87
C THR A 98 19.62 1.96 33.34
N PRO A 99 19.72 3.01 34.19
CA PRO A 99 19.05 2.98 35.48
C PRO A 99 17.57 2.65 35.33
N VAL A 100 17.03 1.96 36.32
CA VAL A 100 15.60 1.66 36.41
C VAL A 100 14.84 2.98 36.55
N ARG A 101 13.78 3.14 35.76
CA ARG A 101 12.79 4.20 35.93
C ARG A 101 11.46 3.58 36.30
N ASN A 102 10.87 4.08 37.37
CA ASN A 102 9.52 3.74 37.74
C ASN A 102 8.55 4.58 36.91
N VAL A 103 7.62 3.94 36.21
CA VAL A 103 6.63 4.60 35.36
C VAL A 103 5.27 4.52 36.04
N GLU A 104 4.74 5.63 36.58
CA GLU A 104 3.41 5.61 37.17
C GLU A 104 2.34 5.25 36.11
N THR A 105 1.78 4.05 36.20
CA THR A 105 0.70 3.59 35.32
C THR A 105 -0.64 4.04 35.87
N SER A 106 -1.29 4.98 35.19
CA SER A 106 -2.73 5.20 35.36
C SER A 106 -3.47 4.17 34.52
N VAL A 107 -3.82 3.05 35.15
CA VAL A 107 -4.64 1.99 34.54
C VAL A 107 -5.97 2.60 34.11
N SER A 108 -6.17 2.78 32.82
CA SER A 108 -7.53 2.77 32.27
C SER A 108 -7.84 1.33 31.96
N ALA A 109 -8.75 0.71 32.73
CA ALA A 109 -9.19 -0.65 32.45
C ALA A 109 -10.02 -0.76 31.15
N GLU A 110 -10.42 0.38 30.56
CA GLU A 110 -11.33 0.42 29.42
C GLU A 110 -10.59 0.50 28.08
N PRO A 111 -10.96 -0.33 27.09
CA PRO A 111 -10.46 -0.23 25.73
C PRO A 111 -10.68 1.16 25.11
N ALA A 112 -9.68 1.66 24.40
CA ALA A 112 -9.70 2.96 23.74
C ALA A 112 -9.02 2.91 22.37
N ILE A 113 -9.14 3.99 21.58
CA ILE A 113 -8.47 4.14 20.30
C ILE A 113 -7.65 5.43 20.33
N ARG A 114 -6.35 5.33 20.09
CA ARG A 114 -5.51 6.48 19.74
C ARG A 114 -5.53 6.67 18.24
N LEU A 115 -5.85 7.89 17.82
CA LEU A 115 -6.00 8.25 16.41
C LEU A 115 -4.93 9.27 15.99
N GLU A 116 -4.31 9.02 14.85
CA GLU A 116 -3.49 9.98 14.12
C GLU A 116 -4.15 10.23 12.75
N LYS A 117 -4.12 11.47 12.29
CA LYS A 117 -4.79 11.91 11.06
C LYS A 117 -3.79 12.75 10.26
N SER A 118 -3.74 12.59 8.94
CA SER A 118 -2.96 13.52 8.11
C SER A 118 -3.53 14.95 8.19
N ARG A 119 -4.86 15.08 8.29
CA ARG A 119 -5.63 16.33 8.45
C ARG A 119 -7.08 15.99 8.83
N ASP A 120 -7.87 17.00 9.17
CA ASP A 120 -9.32 16.88 9.45
C ASP A 120 -10.18 17.97 8.81
N THR A 121 -9.57 18.83 7.98
CA THR A 121 -10.28 19.86 7.22
C THR A 121 -9.70 20.00 5.81
N GLY A 122 -10.47 20.56 4.89
CA GLY A 122 -10.00 21.39 3.76
C GLY A 122 -10.86 21.23 2.50
N ILE A 123 -10.34 21.42 1.29
CA ILE A 123 -11.20 21.87 0.16
C ILE A 123 -11.58 20.72 -0.80
N ALA A 124 -12.87 20.54 -1.09
CA ALA A 124 -13.34 19.46 -1.98
C ALA A 124 -12.75 19.54 -3.40
N PRO A 125 -12.32 18.41 -4.02
CA PRO A 125 -12.14 17.11 -3.38
C PRO A 125 -10.90 17.09 -2.49
N ALA A 126 -11.02 16.48 -1.30
CA ALA A 126 -9.95 16.39 -0.31
C ALA A 126 -9.77 14.96 0.23
N GLY A 127 -8.58 14.42 0.02
CA GLY A 127 -8.15 13.12 0.52
C GLY A 127 -7.42 13.21 1.86
N MET A 128 -7.66 12.23 2.73
CA MET A 128 -7.05 12.12 4.06
C MET A 128 -6.66 10.68 4.38
N VAL A 129 -5.60 10.51 5.18
CA VAL A 129 -5.16 9.21 5.71
C VAL A 129 -5.28 9.23 7.23
N PHE A 130 -5.71 8.11 7.79
CA PHE A 130 -5.97 7.90 9.21
C PHE A 130 -5.17 6.70 9.70
N SER A 131 -4.62 6.76 10.91
CA SER A 131 -3.98 5.62 11.59
C SER A 131 -4.58 5.48 12.98
N ALA A 132 -4.99 4.27 13.34
CA ALA A 132 -5.54 3.91 14.62
C ALA A 132 -4.65 2.91 15.35
N LEU A 133 -4.56 3.08 16.66
CA LEU A 133 -3.94 2.13 17.58
C LEU A 133 -4.92 1.83 18.71
N GLY A 134 -5.36 0.59 18.79
CA GLY A 134 -6.19 0.05 19.85
C GLY A 134 -5.42 -0.02 21.15
N LEU A 135 -6.02 0.47 22.21
CA LEU A 135 -5.46 0.57 23.55
C LEU A 135 -6.33 -0.27 24.51
N GLY A 136 -5.72 -1.05 25.40
CA GLY A 136 -6.44 -1.75 26.47
C GLY A 136 -7.18 -3.01 26.01
N PHE A 137 -6.77 -3.58 24.87
CA PHE A 137 -7.39 -4.76 24.24
C PHE A 137 -6.79 -6.10 24.68
N ASP A 138 -6.06 -6.16 25.79
CA ASP A 138 -5.39 -7.37 26.28
C ASP A 138 -4.48 -8.08 25.23
N THR A 139 -3.91 -7.31 24.30
CA THR A 139 -2.90 -7.75 23.34
C THR A 139 -1.65 -6.86 23.42
N THR A 140 -0.49 -7.45 23.17
CA THR A 140 0.79 -6.74 23.06
C THR A 140 1.07 -6.21 21.65
N ARG A 141 0.28 -6.62 20.64
CA ARG A 141 0.44 -6.23 19.23
C ARG A 141 -0.87 -5.66 18.65
N PRO A 142 -1.38 -4.54 19.20
CA PRO A 142 -2.69 -4.02 18.82
C PRO A 142 -2.80 -3.57 17.36
N TYR A 143 -1.70 -3.23 16.69
CA TYR A 143 -1.76 -2.93 15.25
C TYR A 143 -2.12 -4.18 14.42
N HIS A 144 -1.71 -5.37 14.87
CA HIS A 144 -1.90 -6.65 14.18
C HIS A 144 -3.14 -7.40 14.65
N ASP A 145 -3.36 -7.46 15.97
CA ASP A 145 -4.38 -8.34 16.57
C ASP A 145 -5.75 -7.67 16.68
N VAL A 146 -5.82 -6.35 16.80
CA VAL A 146 -7.10 -5.64 16.88
C VAL A 146 -7.70 -5.50 15.48
N HIS A 147 -8.97 -5.80 15.36
CA HIS A 147 -9.75 -5.56 14.16
C HIS A 147 -10.27 -4.12 14.16
N TYR A 148 -10.03 -3.39 13.08
CA TYR A 148 -10.49 -2.01 12.90
C TYR A 148 -11.45 -1.94 11.71
N THR A 149 -12.60 -1.30 11.92
CA THR A 149 -13.55 -0.95 10.86
C THR A 149 -13.76 0.56 10.86
N TRP A 150 -13.77 1.16 9.68
CA TRP A 150 -13.98 2.59 9.47
C TRP A 150 -15.29 2.83 8.72
N SER A 151 -15.97 3.93 9.05
CA SER A 151 -17.06 4.50 8.25
C SER A 151 -16.87 6.00 8.09
N PHE A 152 -17.26 6.58 6.95
CA PHE A 152 -16.95 7.97 6.60
C PHE A 152 -18.16 8.89 6.49
N SER A 153 -19.38 8.34 6.66
CA SER A 153 -20.65 9.02 6.41
C SER A 153 -20.73 9.62 4.99
N ASP A 154 -20.13 8.96 4.03
CA ASP A 154 -20.03 9.38 2.64
C ASP A 154 -20.46 8.25 1.68
N PRO A 155 -21.75 7.91 1.67
CA PRO A 155 -22.27 6.79 0.89
C PRO A 155 -22.03 7.01 -0.59
N GLY A 156 -21.57 5.98 -1.28
CA GLY A 156 -21.32 6.06 -2.72
C GLY A 156 -20.63 4.81 -3.23
N GLN A 157 -20.22 4.84 -4.49
CA GLN A 157 -19.43 3.78 -5.09
C GLN A 157 -18.24 4.39 -5.83
N TYR A 158 -17.09 3.71 -5.80
CA TYR A 158 -15.97 3.98 -6.69
C TYR A 158 -16.39 3.68 -8.15
N SER A 159 -16.07 4.61 -9.04
CA SER A 159 -16.39 4.53 -10.47
C SER A 159 -15.28 3.89 -11.30
N ARG A 160 -14.04 3.86 -10.80
CA ARG A 160 -12.83 3.37 -11.51
C ARG A 160 -12.43 1.94 -11.14
N LEU A 161 -13.24 1.26 -10.34
CA LEU A 161 -13.13 -0.18 -10.11
C LEU A 161 -14.09 -0.94 -11.04
N GLY A 162 -13.65 -2.10 -11.54
CA GLY A 162 -14.47 -2.96 -12.40
C GLY A 162 -15.72 -3.47 -11.67
N SER A 163 -16.81 -3.72 -12.41
CA SER A 163 -18.06 -4.26 -11.82
C SER A 163 -17.91 -5.67 -11.25
N ASP A 164 -16.83 -6.36 -11.61
CA ASP A 164 -16.43 -7.68 -11.13
C ASP A 164 -15.52 -7.62 -9.89
N PHE A 165 -15.33 -6.43 -9.30
CA PHE A 165 -14.52 -6.27 -8.10
C PHE A 165 -15.16 -7.00 -6.89
N PRO A 166 -14.44 -7.90 -6.19
CA PRO A 166 -15.03 -8.84 -5.23
C PRO A 166 -15.87 -8.22 -4.10
N TRP A 167 -15.50 -7.03 -3.64
CA TRP A 167 -16.11 -6.39 -2.47
C TRP A 167 -17.20 -5.38 -2.81
N LYS A 168 -17.61 -5.31 -4.07
CA LYS A 168 -18.38 -4.18 -4.61
C LYS A 168 -17.55 -2.90 -4.49
N ASN A 169 -18.07 -1.80 -5.04
CA ASN A 169 -17.33 -0.56 -5.12
C ASN A 169 -17.62 0.37 -3.93
N ASP A 170 -18.00 -0.13 -2.75
CA ASP A 170 -18.42 0.72 -1.62
C ASP A 170 -17.28 1.59 -1.08
N ARG A 171 -17.49 2.91 -1.12
CA ARG A 171 -16.53 3.91 -0.66
C ARG A 171 -16.68 4.32 0.81
N ASP A 172 -17.77 3.94 1.48
CA ASP A 172 -18.04 4.42 2.84
C ASP A 172 -17.40 3.55 3.93
N ILE A 173 -16.84 2.40 3.58
CA ILE A 173 -16.26 1.45 4.55
C ILE A 173 -14.77 1.24 4.24
N ALA A 174 -13.95 1.09 5.27
CA ALA A 174 -12.58 0.59 5.16
C ALA A 174 -12.21 -0.30 6.36
N TYR A 175 -11.19 -1.13 6.20
CA TYR A 175 -10.72 -2.02 7.26
C TYR A 175 -9.23 -1.83 7.55
N GLY A 176 -8.80 -2.30 8.72
CA GLY A 176 -7.41 -2.32 9.14
C GLY A 176 -6.97 -1.04 9.88
N PRO A 177 -5.76 -1.07 10.47
CA PRO A 177 -5.29 -0.01 11.36
C PRO A 177 -4.99 1.32 10.65
N VAL A 178 -4.82 1.31 9.32
CA VAL A 178 -4.62 2.52 8.51
C VAL A 178 -5.68 2.54 7.41
N ALA A 179 -6.37 3.66 7.26
CA ALA A 179 -7.42 3.87 6.26
C ALA A 179 -7.24 5.20 5.53
N THR A 180 -7.83 5.32 4.36
CA THR A 180 -7.84 6.56 3.56
C THR A 180 -9.20 6.78 2.94
N HIS A 181 -9.61 8.04 2.83
CA HIS A 181 -10.85 8.42 2.17
C HIS A 181 -10.72 9.76 1.46
N THR A 182 -11.52 9.99 0.42
CA THR A 182 -11.63 11.29 -0.25
C THR A 182 -13.09 11.71 -0.28
N TRP A 183 -13.36 12.90 0.26
CA TRP A 183 -14.66 13.54 0.13
C TRP A 183 -14.64 14.46 -1.08
N ASP A 184 -15.52 14.18 -2.03
CA ASP A 184 -15.66 14.92 -3.30
C ASP A 184 -16.63 16.10 -3.22
N MET A 185 -17.43 16.16 -2.16
CA MET A 185 -18.44 17.18 -1.94
C MET A 185 -18.18 17.99 -0.65
N PRO A 186 -18.57 19.28 -0.61
CA PRO A 186 -18.49 20.08 0.62
C PRO A 186 -19.48 19.59 1.67
N GLY A 187 -19.08 19.61 2.94
CA GLY A 187 -19.92 19.11 4.02
C GLY A 187 -19.18 18.92 5.34
N THR A 188 -19.93 18.47 6.35
CA THR A 188 -19.36 17.94 7.59
C THR A 188 -19.69 16.47 7.65
N TYR A 189 -18.65 15.65 7.72
CA TYR A 189 -18.75 14.20 7.65
C TYR A 189 -18.33 13.59 8.98
N THR A 190 -19.10 12.62 9.47
CA THR A 190 -18.77 11.91 10.69
C THR A 190 -17.99 10.65 10.35
N VAL A 191 -16.75 10.58 10.85
CA VAL A 191 -15.91 9.39 10.73
C VAL A 191 -16.01 8.60 12.02
N ASN A 192 -16.28 7.30 11.90
CA ASN A 192 -16.21 6.36 13.02
C ASN A 192 -15.11 5.33 12.77
N CYS A 193 -14.28 5.09 13.77
CA CYS A 193 -13.39 3.92 13.82
C CYS A 193 -13.83 3.04 14.98
N ILE A 194 -14.10 1.76 14.70
CA ILE A 194 -14.46 0.77 15.70
C ILE A 194 -13.33 -0.26 15.78
N ALA A 195 -12.75 -0.41 16.97
CA ALA A 195 -11.72 -1.38 17.27
C ALA A 195 -12.33 -2.55 18.07
N ARG A 196 -11.98 -3.79 17.74
CA ARG A 196 -12.47 -5.01 18.41
C ARG A 196 -11.37 -6.05 18.58
N HIS A 197 -11.33 -6.68 19.74
CA HIS A 197 -10.46 -7.83 20.04
C HIS A 197 -10.94 -8.53 21.32
N GLY A 198 -10.89 -9.86 21.39
CA GLY A 198 -11.18 -10.60 22.63
C GLY A 198 -12.57 -10.34 23.26
N GLY A 199 -13.57 -9.98 22.46
CA GLY A 199 -14.91 -9.60 22.96
C GLY A 199 -15.01 -8.16 23.49
N GLN A 200 -13.90 -7.44 23.57
CA GLN A 200 -13.84 -6.00 23.86
C GLN A 200 -14.06 -5.19 22.58
N ALA A 201 -14.59 -3.97 22.75
CA ALA A 201 -14.75 -3.01 21.67
C ALA A 201 -14.51 -1.58 22.16
N ALA A 202 -13.98 -0.74 21.29
CA ALA A 202 -13.89 0.71 21.48
C ALA A 202 -14.36 1.41 20.20
N THR A 203 -14.84 2.64 20.34
CA THR A 203 -15.24 3.47 19.20
C THR A 203 -14.71 4.88 19.41
N VAL A 204 -14.12 5.45 18.35
CA VAL A 204 -13.81 6.87 18.28
C VAL A 204 -14.61 7.48 17.13
N THR A 205 -15.25 8.60 17.40
CA THR A 205 -16.05 9.36 16.44
C THR A 205 -15.52 10.79 16.39
N PHE A 206 -15.32 11.31 15.18
CA PHE A 206 -14.91 12.69 14.97
C PHE A 206 -15.50 13.23 13.66
N ASN A 207 -15.47 14.55 13.50
CA ASN A 207 -15.94 15.19 12.28
C ASN A 207 -14.78 15.61 11.40
N VAL A 208 -14.99 15.48 10.09
CA VAL A 208 -14.16 16.06 9.04
C VAL A 208 -14.95 17.17 8.36
N ILE A 209 -14.32 18.32 8.13
CA ILE A 209 -14.98 19.49 7.52
C ILE A 209 -14.39 19.74 6.12
N ILE A 210 -15.24 19.61 5.12
CA ILE A 210 -14.88 19.82 3.72
C ILE A 210 -15.48 21.14 3.24
N ALA A 211 -14.60 22.08 2.92
CA ALA A 211 -14.95 23.41 2.46
C ALA A 211 -15.42 23.39 0.99
N ASP A 212 -16.34 24.30 0.69
CA ASP A 212 -16.83 24.53 -0.66
C ASP A 212 -15.72 25.16 -1.53
N PRO A 213 -15.33 24.51 -2.65
CA PRO A 213 -14.32 25.05 -3.53
C PRO A 213 -14.77 26.38 -4.17
N ALA A 214 -16.06 26.66 -4.34
CA ALA A 214 -16.54 27.97 -4.81
C ALA A 214 -16.30 29.10 -3.78
N ALA A 215 -16.34 28.77 -2.49
CA ALA A 215 -16.02 29.71 -1.41
C ALA A 215 -14.50 29.87 -1.21
N ALA A 216 -13.74 28.79 -1.28
CA ALA A 216 -12.28 28.80 -1.14
C ALA A 216 -11.59 29.46 -2.35
N PHE A 217 -12.15 29.26 -3.54
CA PHE A 217 -11.70 29.85 -4.80
C PHE A 217 -12.81 30.74 -5.38
N PRO A 218 -13.04 31.93 -4.80
CA PRO A 218 -14.03 32.86 -5.34
C PRO A 218 -13.73 33.15 -6.81
N ALA A 219 -14.75 33.55 -7.56
CA ALA A 219 -14.74 33.76 -9.01
C ALA A 219 -13.44 34.38 -9.57
N ILE A 220 -12.92 35.42 -8.92
CA ILE A 220 -11.68 36.12 -9.31
C ILE A 220 -10.39 35.27 -9.24
N ARG A 221 -10.43 34.12 -8.56
CA ARG A 221 -9.37 33.11 -8.42
C ARG A 221 -9.66 31.83 -9.20
N THR A 222 -10.79 31.76 -9.90
CA THR A 222 -11.16 30.64 -10.76
C THR A 222 -10.97 31.01 -12.23
N ILE A 223 -10.26 30.16 -12.97
CA ILE A 223 -10.01 30.29 -14.40
C ILE A 223 -10.67 29.10 -15.08
N CYS A 224 -11.63 29.36 -15.98
CA CYS A 224 -12.27 28.35 -16.82
C CYS A 224 -11.67 28.40 -18.22
N VAL A 225 -11.25 27.26 -18.73
CA VAL A 225 -10.62 27.12 -20.04
C VAL A 225 -11.55 26.35 -20.98
N SER A 226 -11.98 26.97 -22.07
CA SER A 226 -12.66 26.30 -23.18
C SER A 226 -12.05 26.74 -24.50
N GLN A 227 -11.45 25.81 -25.24
CA GLN A 227 -10.84 26.06 -26.54
C GLN A 227 -11.86 26.53 -27.58
N ASN A 228 -13.11 26.07 -27.46
CA ASN A 228 -14.19 26.46 -28.37
C ASN A 228 -14.93 27.73 -27.92
N GLY A 229 -14.56 28.32 -26.78
CA GLY A 229 -15.22 29.48 -26.19
C GLY A 229 -16.59 29.18 -25.57
N ASN A 230 -16.89 27.91 -25.27
CA ASN A 230 -18.10 27.49 -24.57
C ASN A 230 -17.86 27.46 -23.05
N PHE A 231 -18.45 28.42 -22.35
CA PHE A 231 -18.34 28.52 -20.89
C PHE A 231 -19.63 28.15 -20.15
N ASP A 232 -20.54 27.41 -20.79
CA ASP A 232 -21.73 26.88 -20.14
C ASP A 232 -21.33 25.97 -18.96
N GLY A 233 -21.89 26.26 -17.78
CA GLY A 233 -21.54 25.58 -16.53
C GLY A 233 -20.25 26.05 -15.86
N ALA A 234 -19.60 27.12 -16.36
CA ALA A 234 -18.52 27.78 -15.63
C ALA A 234 -19.09 28.52 -14.39
N PRO A 235 -18.36 28.57 -13.26
CA PRO A 235 -18.79 29.37 -12.11
C PRO A 235 -18.94 30.85 -12.45
N ASP A 236 -19.99 31.48 -11.91
CA ASP A 236 -20.29 32.89 -12.17
C ASP A 236 -19.10 33.80 -11.84
N GLY A 237 -18.75 34.68 -12.78
CA GLY A 237 -17.65 35.63 -12.65
C GLY A 237 -16.25 35.03 -12.76
N ALA A 238 -16.13 33.72 -13.01
CA ALA A 238 -14.83 33.09 -13.28
C ALA A 238 -14.18 33.74 -14.51
N MET A 239 -12.85 33.81 -14.51
CA MET A 239 -12.14 34.24 -15.71
C MET A 239 -12.31 33.19 -16.79
N GLN A 240 -12.78 33.62 -17.96
CA GLN A 240 -12.97 32.77 -19.12
C GLN A 240 -11.81 32.99 -20.10
N VAL A 241 -11.13 31.91 -20.48
CA VAL A 241 -10.01 31.93 -21.42
C VAL A 241 -10.15 30.81 -22.44
N THR A 242 -9.57 30.99 -23.62
CA THR A 242 -9.68 30.03 -24.74
C THR A 242 -8.40 29.24 -24.99
N SER A 243 -7.38 29.38 -24.14
CA SER A 243 -6.17 28.58 -24.22
C SER A 243 -5.51 28.35 -22.87
N MET A 244 -4.75 27.26 -22.76
CA MET A 244 -3.93 26.98 -21.59
C MET A 244 -2.82 28.03 -21.40
N LEU A 245 -2.29 28.62 -22.47
CA LEU A 245 -1.31 29.71 -22.38
C LEU A 245 -1.90 30.95 -21.68
N GLN A 246 -3.16 31.28 -21.96
CA GLN A 246 -3.86 32.36 -21.26
C GLN A 246 -4.10 32.02 -19.79
N ALA A 247 -4.53 30.79 -19.49
CA ALA A 247 -4.68 30.32 -18.11
C ALA A 247 -3.35 30.39 -17.35
N GLN A 248 -2.26 29.97 -17.98
CA GLN A 248 -0.90 30.03 -17.44
C GLN A 248 -0.38 31.43 -17.23
N SER A 249 -0.85 32.41 -17.99
CA SER A 249 -0.48 33.82 -17.79
C SER A 249 -1.33 34.48 -16.69
N ALA A 250 -2.48 33.89 -16.39
CA ALA A 250 -3.40 34.34 -15.35
C ALA A 250 -3.18 33.65 -13.99
N LYS A 251 -2.48 32.51 -13.94
CA LYS A 251 -2.11 31.83 -12.69
C LYS A 251 -1.25 32.75 -11.82
N GLY A 252 -1.55 32.85 -10.53
CA GLY A 252 -0.83 33.76 -9.62
C GLY A 252 -1.45 35.14 -9.44
N ARG A 253 -2.69 35.36 -9.90
CA ARG A 253 -3.51 36.54 -9.53
C ARG A 253 -3.90 36.59 -8.04
N GLY A 254 -3.51 35.59 -7.25
CA GLY A 254 -3.68 35.52 -5.80
C GLY A 254 -2.81 34.40 -5.21
N ALA A 255 -2.90 34.21 -3.88
CA ALA A 255 -2.24 33.10 -3.20
C ALA A 255 -2.81 31.74 -3.64
N ASP A 256 -4.13 31.65 -3.81
CA ASP A 256 -4.85 30.44 -4.21
C ASP A 256 -5.36 30.56 -5.66
N THR A 257 -5.32 29.46 -6.43
CA THR A 257 -5.79 29.42 -7.82
C THR A 257 -6.55 28.12 -8.14
N ARG A 258 -7.69 28.23 -8.82
CA ARG A 258 -8.44 27.09 -9.37
C ARG A 258 -8.52 27.20 -10.89
N ILE A 259 -8.10 26.16 -11.60
CA ILE A 259 -8.18 26.05 -13.06
C ILE A 259 -9.17 24.94 -13.39
N LEU A 260 -10.20 25.24 -14.18
CA LEU A 260 -11.22 24.27 -14.61
C LEU A 260 -11.19 24.13 -16.13
N LEU A 261 -11.13 22.89 -16.60
CA LEU A 261 -11.10 22.53 -18.02
C LEU A 261 -12.51 22.12 -18.48
N ARG A 262 -12.95 22.60 -19.65
CA ARG A 262 -14.29 22.27 -20.15
C ARG A 262 -14.40 20.79 -20.47
N ARG A 263 -15.38 20.11 -19.89
CA ARG A 263 -15.75 18.73 -20.24
C ARG A 263 -16.02 18.58 -21.74
N GLY A 264 -15.59 17.46 -22.31
CA GLY A 264 -15.71 17.14 -23.74
C GLY A 264 -14.68 17.79 -24.66
N GLU A 265 -13.73 18.57 -24.13
CA GLU A 265 -12.67 19.19 -24.92
C GLU A 265 -11.29 18.54 -24.69
N THR A 266 -10.37 18.75 -25.63
CA THR A 266 -9.00 18.25 -25.57
C THR A 266 -8.03 19.40 -25.40
N PHE A 267 -7.13 19.31 -24.43
CA PHE A 267 -6.11 20.31 -24.11
C PHE A 267 -4.72 19.72 -24.37
N GLN A 268 -3.81 20.53 -24.89
CA GLN A 268 -2.43 20.14 -25.17
C GLN A 268 -1.52 21.31 -24.81
N GLU A 269 -0.79 21.21 -23.69
CA GLU A 269 0.31 22.08 -23.26
C GLU A 269 1.03 21.38 -22.08
N ASN A 270 2.16 21.91 -21.60
CA ASN A 270 2.66 21.58 -20.24
C ASN A 270 2.07 22.58 -19.25
N LEU A 271 1.63 22.15 -18.06
CA LEU A 271 1.22 23.06 -16.98
C LEU A 271 2.18 22.97 -15.79
N ASP A 272 3.04 23.98 -15.68
CA ASP A 272 3.97 24.13 -14.57
C ASP A 272 3.48 25.19 -13.58
N ILE A 273 3.37 24.82 -12.31
CA ILE A 273 3.01 25.70 -11.19
C ILE A 273 4.18 25.70 -10.21
N MET A 274 4.81 26.87 -10.00
CA MET A 274 6.06 26.99 -9.24
C MET A 274 5.99 28.04 -8.13
N HIS A 275 6.66 27.75 -7.00
CA HIS A 275 7.00 28.62 -5.87
C HIS A 275 5.84 29.51 -5.38
N SER A 276 4.75 28.89 -4.94
CA SER A 276 3.56 29.61 -4.50
C SER A 276 3.06 29.15 -3.13
N ALA A 277 2.59 30.10 -2.33
CA ALA A 277 2.26 29.85 -0.94
C ALA A 277 0.83 29.35 -0.68
N GLY A 278 -0.07 29.40 -1.68
CA GLY A 278 -1.48 29.03 -1.49
C GLY A 278 -1.91 27.74 -2.18
N ASN A 279 -3.21 27.50 -2.14
CA ASN A 279 -3.89 26.29 -2.59
C ASN A 279 -4.08 26.27 -4.10
N TYR A 280 -3.99 25.10 -4.70
CA TYR A 280 -4.18 24.89 -6.13
C TYR A 280 -5.18 23.78 -6.40
N GLN A 281 -6.12 24.07 -7.30
CA GLN A 281 -7.02 23.06 -7.85
C GLN A 281 -6.97 23.05 -9.38
N ILE A 282 -6.89 21.85 -9.95
CA ILE A 282 -7.09 21.62 -11.37
C ILE A 282 -8.25 20.62 -11.50
N GLY A 283 -9.30 21.01 -12.22
CA GLY A 283 -10.52 20.21 -12.31
C GLY A 283 -11.23 20.36 -13.65
N ALA A 284 -12.46 19.89 -13.72
CA ALA A 284 -13.32 20.03 -14.89
C ALA A 284 -14.56 20.91 -14.61
N PHE A 285 -15.18 21.46 -15.66
CA PHE A 285 -16.47 22.15 -15.56
C PHE A 285 -17.42 21.86 -16.73
N GLY A 286 -18.70 22.14 -16.47
CA GLY A 286 -19.83 21.87 -17.36
C GLY A 286 -20.14 20.38 -17.51
N GLU A 287 -20.95 20.03 -18.51
CA GLU A 287 -21.39 18.65 -18.77
C GLU A 287 -20.54 17.97 -19.87
N GLY A 288 -20.54 16.64 -19.92
CA GLY A 288 -19.88 15.84 -20.95
C GLY A 288 -18.88 14.82 -20.38
N SER A 289 -18.07 14.22 -21.25
CA SER A 289 -16.95 13.36 -20.84
C SER A 289 -15.86 14.17 -20.13
N ASP A 290 -14.97 13.50 -19.41
CA ASP A 290 -13.76 14.13 -18.86
C ASP A 290 -13.02 14.93 -19.97
N PRO A 291 -12.53 16.14 -19.67
CA PRO A 291 -11.59 16.81 -20.55
C PRO A 291 -10.34 15.94 -20.75
N ILE A 292 -9.86 15.89 -21.98
CA ILE A 292 -8.66 15.11 -22.32
C ILE A 292 -7.45 16.04 -22.21
N TRP A 293 -6.47 15.68 -21.38
CA TRP A 293 -5.14 16.27 -21.43
C TRP A 293 -4.23 15.39 -22.28
N LEU A 294 -3.78 15.89 -23.43
CA LEU A 294 -3.06 15.09 -24.43
C LEU A 294 -1.61 15.58 -24.57
N GLU A 295 -0.66 14.68 -24.30
CA GLU A 295 0.77 14.88 -24.59
C GLU A 295 1.15 14.07 -25.84
N ASN A 296 1.66 14.76 -26.87
CA ASN A 296 1.95 14.14 -28.18
C ASN A 296 3.41 14.32 -28.65
N MET A 297 4.23 15.13 -27.96
CA MET A 297 5.50 15.62 -28.49
C MET A 297 6.73 14.93 -27.89
N GLY A 298 6.55 14.16 -26.81
CA GLY A 298 7.64 13.45 -26.14
C GLY A 298 8.47 14.36 -25.24
N GLY A 299 8.90 13.83 -24.10
CA GLY A 299 9.68 14.60 -23.11
C GLY A 299 8.89 15.66 -22.31
N GLY A 300 7.68 16.05 -22.75
CA GLY A 300 6.74 16.89 -22.01
C GLY A 300 6.18 16.21 -20.76
N ARG A 301 5.89 17.00 -19.73
CA ARG A 301 5.24 16.58 -18.49
C ARG A 301 3.82 17.10 -18.49
N GLY A 302 2.87 16.32 -17.97
CA GLY A 302 1.49 16.81 -17.85
C GLY A 302 1.40 18.01 -16.89
N PHE A 303 1.29 17.72 -15.60
CA PHE A 303 1.20 18.72 -14.54
C PHE A 303 2.44 18.65 -13.64
N THR A 304 3.17 19.76 -13.53
CA THR A 304 4.28 19.88 -12.58
C THR A 304 3.94 20.89 -11.50
N PHE A 305 4.09 20.48 -10.25
CA PHE A 305 4.04 21.36 -9.07
C PHE A 305 5.41 21.43 -8.43
N ARG A 306 5.94 22.63 -8.20
CA ARG A 306 7.24 22.83 -7.52
C ARG A 306 7.17 23.92 -6.44
N GLY A 307 7.68 23.65 -5.24
CA GLY A 307 7.71 24.62 -4.14
C GLY A 307 6.34 25.18 -3.73
N ILE A 308 5.27 24.39 -3.84
CA ILE A 308 3.93 24.79 -3.37
C ILE A 308 3.79 24.50 -1.88
N THR A 309 3.23 25.41 -1.08
CA THR A 309 3.03 25.16 0.36
C THR A 309 1.57 24.97 0.77
N GLY A 310 0.61 25.26 -0.11
CA GLY A 310 -0.81 25.01 0.14
C GLY A 310 -1.25 23.59 -0.22
N GLU A 311 -2.55 23.34 -0.25
CA GLU A 311 -3.16 22.10 -0.74
C GLU A 311 -3.12 22.03 -2.27
N ILE A 312 -2.96 20.82 -2.82
CA ILE A 312 -3.08 20.55 -4.25
C ILE A 312 -4.21 19.53 -4.45
N SER A 313 -5.15 19.83 -5.33
CA SER A 313 -6.16 18.85 -5.78
C SER A 313 -6.25 18.82 -7.30
N ILE A 314 -6.26 17.61 -7.87
CA ILE A 314 -6.37 17.36 -9.31
C ILE A 314 -7.48 16.35 -9.51
N TRP A 315 -8.47 16.67 -10.34
CA TRP A 315 -9.61 15.76 -10.49
C TRP A 315 -10.37 15.84 -11.82
N GLY A 316 -11.04 14.75 -12.18
CA GLY A 316 -12.00 14.70 -13.28
C GLY A 316 -11.37 14.92 -14.65
N ILE A 317 -10.16 14.40 -14.90
CA ILE A 317 -9.39 14.61 -16.13
C ILE A 317 -8.91 13.26 -16.69
N ASP A 318 -8.97 13.12 -18.02
CA ASP A 318 -8.37 12.01 -18.76
C ASP A 318 -7.01 12.42 -19.33
N MET A 319 -5.92 12.01 -18.68
CA MET A 319 -4.54 12.33 -19.10
C MET A 319 -3.96 11.23 -20.00
N ARG A 320 -3.69 11.57 -21.25
CA ARG A 320 -3.16 10.64 -22.26
C ARG A 320 -1.78 11.09 -22.72
N GLY A 321 -0.76 10.27 -22.45
CA GLY A 321 0.57 10.44 -23.01
C GLY A 321 0.80 9.57 -24.26
N PRO A 322 1.95 9.74 -24.93
CA PRO A 322 2.23 9.13 -26.23
C PRO A 322 2.67 7.66 -26.15
N TYR A 323 2.75 7.07 -24.96
CA TYR A 323 3.26 5.71 -24.77
C TYR A 323 2.18 4.64 -24.89
N ASP A 324 2.58 3.50 -25.45
CA ASP A 324 1.78 2.30 -25.59
C ASP A 324 2.63 1.10 -25.17
N ALA A 325 2.30 0.52 -24.01
CA ALA A 325 3.00 -0.63 -23.45
C ALA A 325 2.88 -1.89 -24.34
N GLY A 326 1.86 -1.96 -25.19
CA GLY A 326 1.65 -3.05 -26.14
C GLY A 326 2.31 -2.85 -27.50
N ARG A 327 2.94 -1.69 -27.74
CA ARG A 327 3.73 -1.39 -28.95
C ARG A 327 4.95 -0.51 -28.64
N PRO A 328 5.79 -0.88 -27.66
CA PRO A 328 6.87 -0.02 -27.15
C PRO A 328 7.86 0.44 -28.24
N GLU A 329 7.99 -0.33 -29.33
CA GLU A 329 8.83 -0.01 -30.50
C GLU A 329 8.34 1.17 -31.35
N ASN A 330 7.07 1.57 -31.20
CA ASN A 330 6.45 2.66 -31.95
C ASN A 330 6.07 3.84 -31.06
N THR A 331 6.71 3.97 -29.90
CA THR A 331 6.38 5.00 -28.91
C THR A 331 7.49 6.03 -28.77
N ILE A 332 7.09 7.25 -28.41
CA ILE A 332 8.03 8.28 -27.96
C ILE A 332 8.09 8.19 -26.45
N LYS A 333 9.29 8.25 -25.85
CA LYS A 333 9.44 8.23 -24.39
C LYS A 333 8.64 9.38 -23.76
N PRO A 334 7.59 9.07 -22.99
CA PRO A 334 6.84 10.08 -22.25
C PRO A 334 7.63 10.52 -21.00
N ASN A 335 7.19 11.60 -20.35
CA ASN A 335 7.66 11.97 -19.02
C ASN A 335 6.60 11.64 -17.97
N ASP A 336 6.62 12.32 -16.83
CA ASP A 336 5.64 12.17 -15.77
C ASP A 336 4.26 12.76 -16.17
N ALA A 337 3.15 12.09 -15.84
CA ALA A 337 1.81 12.70 -15.98
C ALA A 337 1.61 13.80 -14.92
N ILE A 338 1.86 13.44 -13.66
CA ILE A 338 1.79 14.34 -12.51
C ILE A 338 3.13 14.26 -11.76
N SER A 339 3.86 15.37 -11.73
CA SER A 339 5.14 15.52 -11.02
C SER A 339 4.98 16.51 -9.87
N ILE A 340 5.21 16.07 -8.65
CA ILE A 340 5.07 16.91 -7.45
C ILE A 340 6.43 17.00 -6.78
N GLN A 341 7.01 18.19 -6.75
CA GLN A 341 8.42 18.40 -6.37
C GLN A 341 8.50 19.38 -5.20
N ASP A 342 8.82 18.88 -4.00
CA ASP A 342 8.88 19.70 -2.77
C ASP A 342 7.64 20.61 -2.62
N SER A 343 6.46 20.03 -2.84
CA SER A 343 5.22 20.77 -3.07
C SER A 343 4.02 20.13 -2.41
N GLY A 344 3.13 20.98 -1.93
CA GLY A 344 1.83 20.63 -1.40
C GLY A 344 1.95 20.04 0.00
N THR A 345 1.34 20.67 1.00
CA THR A 345 1.19 20.00 2.31
C THR A 345 0.29 18.78 2.15
N TYR A 346 -0.81 18.93 1.43
CA TYR A 346 -1.77 17.84 1.18
C TYR A 346 -2.11 17.76 -0.30
N VAL A 347 -1.88 16.59 -0.89
CA VAL A 347 -2.16 16.33 -2.31
C VAL A 347 -3.31 15.34 -2.45
N THR A 348 -4.30 15.70 -3.26
CA THR A 348 -5.42 14.84 -3.65
C THR A 348 -5.42 14.67 -5.17
N ILE A 349 -5.45 13.42 -5.64
CA ILE A 349 -5.63 13.06 -7.05
C ILE A 349 -6.86 12.19 -7.10
N HIS A 350 -7.94 12.65 -7.74
CA HIS A 350 -9.26 12.05 -7.59
C HIS A 350 -10.02 11.95 -8.91
N ASP A 351 -10.76 10.87 -9.18
CA ASP A 351 -11.57 10.73 -10.39
C ASP A 351 -10.76 10.97 -11.68
N MET A 352 -9.63 10.28 -11.81
CA MET A 352 -8.72 10.45 -12.94
C MET A 352 -8.69 9.21 -13.82
N HIS A 353 -8.52 9.42 -15.12
CA HIS A 353 -8.08 8.38 -16.05
C HIS A 353 -6.70 8.77 -16.59
N MET A 354 -5.70 7.90 -16.49
CA MET A 354 -4.34 8.23 -16.88
C MET A 354 -3.70 7.08 -17.65
N SER A 355 -3.21 7.35 -18.85
CA SER A 355 -2.61 6.34 -19.73
C SER A 355 -1.47 6.88 -20.56
N GLY A 356 -0.46 6.07 -20.85
CA GLY A 356 0.57 6.40 -21.84
C GLY A 356 1.71 7.28 -21.31
N TRP A 357 2.04 7.16 -20.03
CA TRP A 357 3.07 8.00 -19.36
C TRP A 357 4.31 7.20 -18.96
N SER A 358 5.41 7.86 -18.61
CA SER A 358 6.61 7.14 -18.17
C SER A 358 6.43 6.74 -16.73
N THR A 359 6.31 7.75 -15.87
CA THR A 359 5.78 7.56 -14.53
C THR A 359 4.44 8.28 -14.48
N THR A 360 3.36 7.62 -14.07
CA THR A 360 2.07 8.33 -14.08
C THR A 360 2.02 9.36 -12.95
N ILE A 361 2.30 8.95 -11.72
CA ILE A 361 2.36 9.85 -10.56
C ILE A 361 3.75 9.77 -9.93
N ARG A 362 4.46 10.92 -9.89
CA ARG A 362 5.82 11.02 -9.38
C ARG A 362 6.00 12.12 -8.33
N PRO A 363 5.73 11.81 -7.06
CA PRO A 363 6.18 12.61 -5.95
C PRO A 363 7.70 12.53 -5.74
N ILE A 364 8.39 13.66 -5.90
CA ILE A 364 9.81 13.84 -5.64
C ILE A 364 9.96 14.79 -4.46
N PHE A 365 10.19 14.23 -3.28
CA PHE A 365 10.24 15.02 -2.05
C PHE A 365 11.63 14.94 -1.43
N THR A 366 12.20 16.12 -1.22
CA THR A 366 13.31 16.41 -0.30
C THR A 366 12.78 17.08 0.98
N GLY A 367 11.50 17.48 0.99
CA GLY A 367 10.71 17.92 2.16
C GLY A 367 9.27 18.35 1.81
N ALA A 368 8.61 19.04 2.75
CA ALA A 368 7.34 19.79 2.68
C ALA A 368 5.99 19.06 2.52
N SER A 369 5.91 17.84 1.98
CA SER A 369 4.61 17.16 1.83
C SER A 369 4.21 16.31 3.01
N GLU A 370 3.00 16.56 3.51
CA GLU A 370 2.41 15.81 4.62
C GLU A 370 1.72 14.56 4.09
N SER A 371 0.80 14.68 3.12
CA SER A 371 0.08 13.54 2.55
C SER A 371 -0.11 13.58 1.03
N ILE A 372 -0.24 12.41 0.42
CA ILE A 372 -0.75 12.20 -0.93
C ILE A 372 -1.82 11.13 -0.90
N VAL A 373 -3.00 11.45 -1.42
CA VAL A 373 -4.10 10.51 -1.57
C VAL A 373 -4.49 10.44 -3.03
N VAL A 374 -4.51 9.22 -3.56
CA VAL A 374 -5.00 8.90 -4.90
C VAL A 374 -6.30 8.13 -4.72
N SER A 375 -7.39 8.64 -5.28
CA SER A 375 -8.70 8.01 -5.11
C SER A 375 -9.49 7.94 -6.41
N ASP A 376 -10.32 6.91 -6.52
CA ASP A 376 -11.19 6.66 -7.65
C ASP A 376 -10.51 6.94 -8.99
N THR A 377 -9.35 6.32 -9.21
CA THR A 377 -8.45 6.65 -10.32
C THR A 377 -8.10 5.39 -11.10
N TYR A 378 -8.00 5.50 -12.42
CA TYR A 378 -7.57 4.42 -13.32
C TYR A 378 -6.24 4.79 -14.00
N ILE A 379 -5.20 3.98 -13.78
CA ILE A 379 -3.87 4.15 -14.37
C ILE A 379 -3.55 2.93 -15.23
N THR A 380 -3.10 3.16 -16.47
CA THR A 380 -2.64 2.09 -17.38
C THR A 380 -1.53 2.56 -18.32
N ASN A 381 -1.01 1.67 -19.15
CA ASN A 381 -0.03 1.98 -20.20
C ASN A 381 1.12 2.86 -19.69
N TRP A 382 1.82 2.46 -18.63
CA TRP A 382 3.01 3.18 -18.19
C TRP A 382 4.27 2.46 -18.66
N HIS A 383 5.34 3.23 -18.93
CA HIS A 383 6.65 2.66 -19.25
C HIS A 383 7.40 2.27 -17.97
N ASN A 384 7.56 3.21 -17.03
CA ASN A 384 8.33 3.03 -15.81
C ASN A 384 7.41 2.59 -14.66
N TYR A 385 6.74 3.51 -13.95
CA TYR A 385 5.82 3.16 -12.85
C TYR A 385 4.42 3.75 -13.03
N GLY A 386 3.39 3.08 -12.51
CA GLY A 386 2.12 3.73 -12.21
C GLY A 386 2.30 4.83 -11.16
N TYR A 387 2.92 4.48 -10.03
CA TYR A 387 3.27 5.38 -8.95
C TYR A 387 4.71 5.15 -8.45
N LEU A 388 5.49 6.22 -8.36
CA LEU A 388 6.85 6.19 -7.81
C LEU A 388 7.05 7.32 -6.78
N GLY A 389 7.18 6.95 -5.51
CA GLY A 389 7.34 7.90 -4.40
C GLY A 389 8.52 7.67 -3.45
N GLY A 390 8.88 8.71 -2.70
CA GLY A 390 9.98 8.69 -1.72
C GLY A 390 9.62 8.12 -0.34
N GLY A 391 8.34 8.15 0.04
CA GLY A 391 7.82 7.50 1.26
C GLY A 391 7.88 8.34 2.55
N GLN A 392 8.15 9.65 2.44
CA GLN A 392 8.15 10.57 3.59
C GLN A 392 6.75 11.09 3.97
N GLN A 393 5.74 10.78 3.16
CA GLN A 393 4.36 11.26 3.25
C GLN A 393 3.45 10.18 3.85
N TRP A 394 2.32 10.61 4.39
CA TRP A 394 1.13 9.76 4.46
C TRP A 394 0.69 9.43 3.03
N ILE A 395 0.49 8.16 2.70
CA ILE A 395 0.13 7.73 1.34
C ILE A 395 -1.14 6.89 1.40
N GLY A 396 -2.19 7.32 0.70
CA GLY A 396 -3.45 6.59 0.62
C GLY A 396 -3.84 6.32 -0.82
N PHE A 397 -4.23 5.08 -1.10
CA PHE A 397 -4.92 4.70 -2.34
C PHE A 397 -6.31 4.19 -2.00
N SER A 398 -7.36 4.76 -2.59
CA SER A 398 -8.72 4.21 -2.45
C SER A 398 -9.48 4.12 -3.76
N GLY A 399 -10.21 3.03 -3.99
CA GLY A 399 -10.98 2.88 -5.24
C GLY A 399 -10.13 2.91 -6.51
N THR A 400 -8.83 2.65 -6.42
CA THR A 400 -7.88 2.94 -7.49
C THR A 400 -7.46 1.67 -8.21
N SER A 401 -7.51 1.72 -9.53
CA SER A 401 -6.98 0.70 -10.43
C SER A 401 -5.64 1.15 -11.01
N ILE A 402 -4.59 0.35 -10.86
CA ILE A 402 -3.28 0.58 -11.51
C ILE A 402 -2.90 -0.70 -12.23
N LYS A 403 -3.29 -0.79 -13.51
CA LYS A 403 -3.27 -2.04 -14.27
C LYS A 403 -2.52 -1.87 -15.56
N GLN A 404 -1.53 -2.72 -15.79
CA GLN A 404 -0.91 -2.80 -17.10
C GLN A 404 -1.91 -3.23 -18.15
N ASN A 405 -1.67 -2.78 -19.37
CA ASN A 405 -2.46 -3.19 -20.52
C ASN A 405 -2.23 -4.70 -20.75
N PRO A 406 -3.28 -5.52 -20.96
CA PRO A 406 -3.14 -6.95 -21.29
C PRO A 406 -2.15 -7.26 -22.43
N SER A 407 -2.01 -6.33 -23.37
CA SER A 407 -1.07 -6.45 -24.49
C SER A 407 0.37 -6.02 -24.17
N THR A 408 0.67 -5.68 -22.92
CA THR A 408 2.00 -5.22 -22.49
C THR A 408 3.10 -6.22 -22.83
N TYR A 409 4.22 -5.75 -23.38
CA TYR A 409 5.41 -6.59 -23.54
C TYR A 409 5.98 -6.97 -22.19
N SER A 410 6.10 -8.27 -21.95
CA SER A 410 6.47 -8.78 -20.64
C SER A 410 7.97 -8.84 -20.40
N GLU A 411 8.84 -8.69 -21.42
CA GLU A 411 10.29 -8.85 -21.25
C GLU A 411 11.19 -7.94 -22.09
N GLY A 412 12.42 -7.73 -21.58
CA GLY A 412 13.51 -6.99 -22.25
C GLY A 412 13.92 -5.70 -21.54
N GLY A 413 13.31 -5.37 -20.40
CA GLY A 413 13.55 -4.11 -19.67
C GLY A 413 14.84 -4.09 -18.85
N LYS A 414 15.84 -3.31 -19.28
CA LYS A 414 16.81 -2.63 -18.39
C LYS A 414 17.38 -1.34 -19.00
N PHE A 415 16.96 -0.99 -20.21
CA PHE A 415 17.45 0.18 -20.94
C PHE A 415 16.34 1.23 -21.02
N GLU A 416 15.98 1.82 -19.87
CA GLU A 416 14.94 2.86 -19.73
C GLU A 416 15.09 4.03 -20.71
N ASP A 417 16.30 4.27 -21.22
CA ASP A 417 16.67 5.40 -22.06
C ASP A 417 16.90 5.04 -23.54
N VAL A 418 16.68 3.79 -23.94
CA VAL A 418 16.95 3.33 -25.32
C VAL A 418 15.68 2.72 -25.93
N SER A 419 15.25 3.25 -27.07
CA SER A 419 14.15 2.67 -27.85
C SER A 419 14.53 1.26 -28.35
N PRO A 420 13.64 0.26 -28.31
CA PRO A 420 12.24 0.33 -27.86
C PRO A 420 12.11 0.50 -26.34
N PHE A 421 11.19 1.36 -25.89
CA PHE A 421 10.97 1.65 -24.47
C PHE A 421 10.08 0.57 -23.83
N ILE A 422 10.66 -0.62 -23.60
CA ILE A 422 9.95 -1.76 -23.01
C ILE A 422 9.57 -1.41 -21.56
N PRO A 423 8.31 -1.65 -21.14
CA PRO A 423 7.89 -1.31 -19.80
C PRO A 423 8.65 -2.17 -18.78
N ASP A 424 9.10 -1.57 -17.69
CA ASP A 424 10.13 -2.20 -16.85
C ASP A 424 9.83 -2.22 -15.35
N HIS A 425 8.88 -1.43 -14.86
CA HIS A 425 8.45 -1.47 -13.46
C HIS A 425 6.94 -1.60 -13.21
N GLY A 426 6.62 -2.04 -12.00
CA GLY A 426 5.27 -2.38 -11.59
C GLY A 426 4.37 -1.17 -11.25
N PRO A 427 3.14 -1.45 -10.80
CA PRO A 427 2.13 -0.45 -10.47
C PRO A 427 2.57 0.56 -9.42
N PHE A 428 3.16 0.09 -8.32
CA PHE A 428 3.42 0.93 -7.15
C PHE A 428 4.81 0.68 -6.56
N ARG A 429 5.55 1.76 -6.35
CA ARG A 429 6.78 1.75 -5.56
C ARG A 429 6.91 2.94 -4.63
N VAL A 430 7.32 2.64 -3.40
CA VAL A 430 7.88 3.64 -2.47
C VAL A 430 9.26 3.23 -1.97
N GLY A 431 10.17 4.20 -1.93
CA GLY A 431 11.54 4.00 -1.44
C GLY A 431 11.62 3.81 0.08
N GLY A 432 10.94 4.68 0.83
CA GLY A 432 10.87 4.63 2.30
C GLY A 432 9.46 4.45 2.84
N ALA A 433 9.35 4.42 4.16
CA ALA A 433 8.08 4.24 4.88
C ALA A 433 8.05 5.04 6.19
N PHE A 434 8.26 6.35 6.12
CA PHE A 434 8.40 7.19 7.30
C PHE A 434 7.05 7.50 7.98
N LYS A 435 5.95 7.40 7.23
CA LYS A 435 4.59 7.67 7.70
C LYS A 435 3.63 6.58 7.22
N PRO A 436 2.39 6.53 7.75
CA PRO A 436 1.45 5.46 7.42
C PRO A 436 1.00 5.49 5.96
N HIS A 437 1.03 4.31 5.34
CA HIS A 437 0.62 4.07 3.96
C HIS A 437 -0.56 3.08 3.94
N CYS A 438 -1.47 3.20 2.98
CA CYS A 438 -2.53 2.20 2.82
C CYS A 438 -3.10 2.08 1.40
N PHE A 439 -3.69 0.91 1.13
CA PHE A 439 -4.58 0.63 0.01
C PHE A 439 -5.95 0.22 0.54
N VAL A 440 -7.02 0.79 0.01
CA VAL A 440 -8.41 0.54 0.40
C VAL A 440 -9.24 0.32 -0.86
N SER A 441 -9.71 -0.90 -1.14
CA SER A 441 -10.45 -1.21 -2.38
C SER A 441 -9.65 -0.85 -3.63
N CYS A 442 -8.59 -1.59 -3.92
CA CYS A 442 -7.73 -1.31 -5.07
C CYS A 442 -7.54 -2.53 -5.97
N ASP A 443 -7.17 -2.27 -7.22
CA ASP A 443 -7.05 -3.27 -8.27
C ASP A 443 -5.73 -3.08 -9.03
N LEU A 444 -4.77 -3.97 -8.82
CA LEU A 444 -3.41 -3.84 -9.34
C LEU A 444 -3.11 -4.94 -10.37
N ALA A 445 -2.46 -4.57 -11.47
CA ALA A 445 -2.00 -5.57 -12.43
C ALA A 445 -0.63 -5.25 -13.02
N SER A 446 0.27 -6.24 -13.06
CA SER A 446 1.68 -6.12 -13.45
C SER A 446 2.13 -7.29 -14.31
N PHE A 447 2.45 -7.03 -15.58
CA PHE A 447 2.80 -8.01 -16.60
C PHE A 447 4.20 -7.80 -17.18
N ASN A 448 4.99 -6.89 -16.63
CA ASN A 448 6.28 -6.51 -17.18
C ASN A 448 7.44 -7.00 -16.33
N SER A 449 8.56 -7.30 -16.97
CA SER A 449 9.77 -7.84 -16.35
C SER A 449 11.02 -7.04 -16.68
N TRP A 450 12.00 -7.17 -15.80
CA TRP A 450 13.39 -6.88 -16.15
C TRP A 450 13.96 -7.91 -17.15
N ILE A 451 15.22 -7.74 -17.55
CA ILE A 451 15.98 -8.79 -18.24
C ILE A 451 16.02 -10.03 -17.33
N GLY A 452 15.31 -11.11 -17.69
CA GLY A 452 15.27 -12.37 -16.91
C GLY A 452 13.89 -13.04 -16.81
N GLY A 453 12.80 -12.34 -17.14
CA GLY A 453 11.44 -12.90 -17.22
C GLY A 453 10.63 -12.94 -15.91
N GLU A 454 11.09 -12.26 -14.85
CA GLU A 454 10.30 -12.07 -13.62
C GLU A 454 9.42 -10.83 -13.69
N HIS A 455 8.09 -11.02 -13.62
CA HIS A 455 7.20 -9.87 -13.55
C HIS A 455 7.43 -9.07 -12.27
N GLN A 456 7.36 -7.76 -12.41
CA GLN A 456 7.57 -6.84 -11.32
C GLN A 456 6.45 -6.97 -10.29
N PRO A 457 6.78 -6.84 -8.99
CA PRO A 457 5.79 -6.89 -7.93
C PRO A 457 4.68 -5.86 -8.11
N CYS A 458 3.44 -6.24 -7.76
CA CYS A 458 2.30 -5.31 -7.76
C CYS A 458 2.51 -4.15 -6.77
N ILE A 459 3.13 -4.45 -5.62
CA ILE A 459 3.50 -3.48 -4.59
C ILE A 459 4.97 -3.66 -4.24
N ARG A 460 5.75 -2.58 -4.33
CA ARG A 460 7.12 -2.48 -3.79
C ARG A 460 7.17 -1.42 -2.70
N TRP A 461 6.99 -1.83 -1.45
CA TRP A 461 6.93 -0.94 -0.31
C TRP A 461 8.23 -0.97 0.51
N ASN A 462 8.67 0.21 0.95
CA ASN A 462 9.96 0.41 1.63
C ASN A 462 11.16 -0.24 0.90
N SER A 463 11.18 -0.08 -0.43
CA SER A 463 12.10 -0.77 -1.35
C SER A 463 13.57 -0.44 -1.17
N SER A 464 13.88 0.72 -0.58
CA SER A 464 15.23 1.18 -0.28
C SER A 464 15.72 0.77 1.11
N GLY A 465 14.94 -0.05 1.84
CA GLY A 465 15.37 -0.56 3.13
C GLY A 465 15.64 0.53 4.15
N LYS A 466 14.84 1.61 4.15
CA LYS A 466 15.08 2.70 5.10
C LYS A 466 14.74 2.19 6.50
N ASP A 467 15.63 2.52 7.44
CA ASP A 467 15.59 2.14 8.86
C ASP A 467 14.49 2.88 9.61
N VAL A 468 13.24 2.63 9.21
CA VAL A 468 12.04 3.15 9.86
C VAL A 468 11.01 2.05 9.97
N ALA A 469 10.37 1.97 11.13
CA ALA A 469 9.24 1.07 11.33
C ALA A 469 7.97 1.69 10.73
N GLY A 470 7.88 1.58 9.42
CA GLY A 470 6.74 2.09 8.67
C GLY A 470 5.46 1.32 8.97
N GLN A 471 4.33 2.02 8.88
CA GLN A 471 2.99 1.44 8.96
C GLN A 471 2.45 1.24 7.55
N PHE A 472 1.98 0.05 7.24
CA PHE A 472 1.29 -0.26 5.99
C PHE A 472 0.05 -1.09 6.26
N SER A 473 -1.06 -0.73 5.63
CA SER A 473 -2.31 -1.48 5.68
C SER A 473 -2.84 -1.72 4.28
N VAL A 474 -3.19 -2.95 3.95
CA VAL A 474 -3.91 -3.29 2.72
C VAL A 474 -5.27 -3.81 3.14
N ASP A 475 -6.30 -3.21 2.55
CA ASP A 475 -7.70 -3.60 2.67
C ASP A 475 -8.31 -3.76 1.27
N ARG A 476 -8.98 -4.88 1.02
CA ARG A 476 -9.72 -5.17 -0.21
C ARG A 476 -8.87 -4.92 -1.46
N LEU A 477 -7.85 -5.75 -1.65
CA LEU A 477 -6.95 -5.65 -2.80
C LEU A 477 -7.17 -6.81 -3.77
N ARG A 478 -7.54 -6.51 -5.02
CA ARG A 478 -7.39 -7.44 -6.14
C ARG A 478 -6.04 -7.20 -6.80
N ALA A 479 -5.29 -8.25 -7.05
CA ALA A 479 -3.98 -8.16 -7.68
C ALA A 479 -3.72 -9.29 -8.67
N GLU A 480 -3.10 -8.96 -9.79
CA GLU A 480 -2.64 -9.92 -10.79
C GLU A 480 -1.23 -9.57 -11.25
N GLY A 481 -0.23 -10.43 -11.06
CA GLY A 481 1.11 -10.09 -11.54
C GLY A 481 2.25 -10.83 -10.88
N GLY A 482 3.40 -10.16 -10.82
CA GLY A 482 4.47 -10.53 -9.89
C GLY A 482 4.01 -10.42 -8.43
N GLY A 483 4.80 -10.99 -7.52
CA GLY A 483 4.48 -11.05 -6.08
C GLY A 483 4.40 -9.69 -5.38
N PHE A 484 4.53 -9.68 -4.05
CA PHE A 484 4.58 -8.45 -3.25
C PHE A 484 5.95 -8.28 -2.63
N GLY A 485 6.48 -7.07 -2.67
CA GLY A 485 7.76 -6.71 -2.07
C GLY A 485 7.57 -5.80 -0.87
N PHE A 486 7.46 -6.38 0.33
CA PHE A 486 7.48 -5.64 1.59
C PHE A 486 8.91 -5.58 2.14
N GLY A 487 9.67 -4.57 1.71
CA GLY A 487 11.03 -4.33 2.18
C GLY A 487 12.11 -4.27 1.10
N THR A 488 13.32 -4.69 1.45
CA THR A 488 14.58 -4.49 0.70
C THR A 488 14.62 -5.27 -0.61
N ALA A 489 13.96 -4.74 -1.64
CA ALA A 489 14.04 -5.30 -2.98
C ALA A 489 15.24 -4.75 -3.77
N ASN A 490 15.83 -3.61 -3.37
CA ASN A 490 16.87 -2.91 -4.14
C ASN A 490 18.12 -2.52 -3.34
N SER A 491 18.18 -2.80 -2.04
CA SER A 491 19.34 -2.49 -1.21
C SER A 491 19.65 -3.66 -0.29
N SER A 492 20.94 -3.86 -0.01
CA SER A 492 21.40 -4.82 0.99
C SER A 492 21.41 -4.26 2.41
N THR A 493 20.80 -3.09 2.61
CA THR A 493 20.74 -2.41 3.90
C THR A 493 19.75 -3.11 4.79
N ALA A 494 20.25 -3.78 5.82
CA ALA A 494 19.44 -4.41 6.84
C ALA A 494 18.46 -3.39 7.42
N SER A 495 17.19 -3.75 7.55
CA SER A 495 16.15 -2.82 8.00
C SER A 495 15.50 -3.23 9.33
N PHE A 496 14.78 -2.32 9.96
CA PHE A 496 13.96 -2.63 11.14
C PHE A 496 12.61 -3.28 10.78
N PRO A 497 12.04 -4.12 11.68
CA PRO A 497 10.66 -4.59 11.55
C PRO A 497 9.69 -3.45 11.25
N SER A 498 8.65 -3.76 10.49
CA SER A 498 7.62 -2.80 10.11
C SER A 498 6.28 -3.20 10.73
N GLN A 499 5.26 -2.37 10.59
CA GLN A 499 3.91 -2.67 11.05
C GLN A 499 3.05 -2.83 9.80
N VAL A 500 3.04 -4.04 9.24
CA VAL A 500 2.33 -4.35 8.00
C VAL A 500 1.17 -5.29 8.28
N VAL A 501 -0.03 -4.88 7.86
CA VAL A 501 -1.21 -5.74 7.82
C VAL A 501 -1.70 -5.82 6.38
N VAL A 502 -1.77 -7.03 5.85
CA VAL A 502 -2.45 -7.32 4.58
C VAL A 502 -3.70 -8.12 4.91
N ASP A 503 -4.86 -7.52 4.69
CA ASP A 503 -6.16 -8.10 4.97
C ASP A 503 -7.02 -8.06 3.71
N LYS A 504 -7.82 -9.11 3.48
CA LYS A 504 -8.80 -9.17 2.37
C LYS A 504 -8.11 -8.91 1.02
N MET A 505 -7.18 -9.79 0.63
CA MET A 505 -6.47 -9.68 -0.65
C MET A 505 -6.75 -10.91 -1.52
N HIS A 506 -7.05 -10.71 -2.80
CA HIS A 506 -7.12 -11.77 -3.81
C HIS A 506 -6.02 -11.57 -4.84
N PHE A 507 -5.06 -12.49 -4.86
CA PHE A 507 -3.87 -12.42 -5.69
C PHE A 507 -3.78 -13.59 -6.68
N VAL A 508 -3.57 -13.26 -7.95
CA VAL A 508 -3.28 -14.21 -9.03
C VAL A 508 -1.86 -13.96 -9.54
N PRO A 509 -0.89 -14.81 -9.19
CA PRO A 509 0.46 -14.74 -9.75
C PRO A 509 0.47 -15.06 -11.25
N THR A 510 1.06 -14.17 -12.07
CA THR A 510 1.14 -14.31 -13.55
C THR A 510 2.44 -14.96 -14.00
N THR A 511 3.55 -14.53 -13.41
CA THR A 511 4.81 -15.27 -13.41
C THR A 511 4.87 -16.02 -12.12
N GLN A 512 5.68 -17.06 -12.03
CA GLN A 512 5.75 -17.85 -10.83
C GLN A 512 6.71 -17.18 -9.81
N PRO A 513 6.26 -16.27 -8.90
CA PRO A 513 7.14 -15.76 -7.84
C PRO A 513 7.67 -16.94 -7.03
N ASP A 514 8.83 -16.81 -6.38
CA ASP A 514 9.35 -17.91 -5.54
C ASP A 514 8.33 -18.37 -4.47
N ALA A 515 7.44 -17.48 -4.03
CA ALA A 515 6.34 -17.77 -3.12
C ALA A 515 5.07 -17.01 -3.50
N MET A 516 3.90 -17.61 -3.26
CA MET A 516 2.62 -16.93 -3.47
C MET A 516 2.47 -15.76 -2.50
N LEU A 517 2.76 -15.99 -1.22
CA LEU A 517 2.80 -14.96 -0.19
C LEU A 517 4.17 -14.98 0.47
N GLY A 518 4.78 -13.81 0.61
CA GLY A 518 6.06 -13.74 1.29
C GLY A 518 6.40 -12.35 1.78
N THR A 519 7.39 -12.31 2.67
CA THR A 519 7.92 -11.07 3.22
C THR A 519 9.42 -11.20 3.45
N SER A 520 10.12 -10.08 3.30
CA SER A 520 11.50 -9.91 3.75
C SER A 520 11.63 -9.04 5.01
N ARG A 521 10.50 -8.77 5.68
CA ARG A 521 10.42 -8.03 6.95
C ARG A 521 9.62 -8.76 8.03
N GLY A 522 10.07 -8.62 9.28
CA GLY A 522 9.27 -8.93 10.46
C GLY A 522 8.21 -7.86 10.72
N GLY A 523 7.25 -8.18 11.58
CA GLY A 523 6.10 -7.33 11.87
C GLY A 523 5.12 -7.29 10.70
N VAL A 524 4.84 -8.47 10.13
CA VAL A 524 3.93 -8.62 8.99
C VAL A 524 2.85 -9.62 9.34
N THR A 525 1.59 -9.21 9.20
CA THR A 525 0.44 -10.10 9.30
C THR A 525 -0.27 -10.11 7.95
N MET A 526 -0.41 -11.28 7.36
CA MET A 526 -1.28 -11.52 6.20
C MET A 526 -2.43 -12.41 6.63
N ARG A 527 -3.66 -11.93 6.47
CA ARG A 527 -4.87 -12.67 6.85
C ARG A 527 -6.00 -12.45 5.88
N ASN A 528 -6.94 -13.40 5.83
CA ASN A 528 -8.02 -13.37 4.84
C ASN A 528 -7.49 -13.13 3.42
N VAL A 529 -6.36 -13.76 3.09
CA VAL A 529 -5.73 -13.65 1.77
C VAL A 529 -6.04 -14.88 0.95
N ILE A 530 -6.44 -14.68 -0.29
CA ILE A 530 -6.65 -15.71 -1.29
C ILE A 530 -5.53 -15.55 -2.32
N ALA A 531 -4.71 -16.58 -2.50
CA ALA A 531 -3.65 -16.59 -3.51
C ALA A 531 -3.70 -17.89 -4.29
N VAL A 532 -3.92 -17.80 -5.60
CA VAL A 532 -4.11 -19.00 -6.42
C VAL A 532 -3.23 -18.93 -7.67
N GLN A 533 -2.26 -19.84 -7.75
CA GLN A 533 -1.52 -20.07 -8.97
C GLN A 533 -2.35 -20.95 -9.92
N GLY A 534 -2.68 -20.36 -11.07
CA GLY A 534 -3.36 -21.04 -12.17
C GLY A 534 -2.52 -22.12 -12.85
N ASN A 535 -3.15 -22.97 -13.67
CA ASN A 535 -2.45 -23.96 -14.50
C ASN A 535 -1.78 -23.32 -15.73
N SER A 536 -0.82 -22.43 -15.49
CA SER A 536 -0.07 -21.72 -16.53
C SER A 536 1.39 -22.15 -16.57
N LYS A 537 1.97 -22.09 -17.77
CA LYS A 537 3.39 -22.39 -18.01
C LYS A 537 4.27 -21.32 -17.34
N ASN A 538 5.41 -21.74 -16.82
CA ASN A 538 6.37 -20.83 -16.20
C ASN A 538 7.06 -19.92 -17.23
N ASP A 539 6.94 -18.61 -17.05
CA ASP A 539 7.53 -17.56 -17.90
C ASP A 539 9.02 -17.27 -17.64
N GLY A 540 9.59 -17.74 -16.53
CA GLY A 540 10.96 -17.38 -16.12
C GLY A 540 11.76 -18.50 -15.46
N GLY A 541 12.91 -18.16 -14.88
CA GLY A 541 13.75 -19.08 -14.09
C GLY A 541 13.23 -19.31 -12.66
N HIS A 542 12.43 -18.38 -12.14
CA HIS A 542 11.81 -18.48 -10.83
C HIS A 542 10.50 -19.25 -10.91
N HIS A 543 10.16 -19.97 -9.85
CA HIS A 543 8.97 -20.82 -9.80
C HIS A 543 8.32 -20.75 -8.42
N VAL A 544 6.99 -20.84 -8.38
CA VAL A 544 6.24 -20.93 -7.13
C VAL A 544 6.61 -22.26 -6.54
N LYS A 545 7.49 -22.22 -5.56
CA LYS A 545 7.85 -23.39 -4.76
C LYS A 545 7.09 -23.38 -3.44
N ARG A 546 6.54 -22.23 -3.05
CA ARG A 546 6.07 -22.00 -1.68
C ARG A 546 4.70 -21.35 -1.63
N ALA A 547 3.88 -21.82 -0.69
CA ALA A 547 2.70 -21.09 -0.27
C ALA A 547 3.10 -19.83 0.52
N PHE A 548 3.95 -20.00 1.53
CA PHE A 548 4.45 -18.94 2.40
C PHE A 548 5.98 -18.89 2.41
N SER A 549 6.54 -17.68 2.34
CA SER A 549 8.00 -17.47 2.42
C SER A 549 8.37 -16.34 3.36
N VAL A 550 9.39 -16.61 4.18
CA VAL A 550 9.96 -15.63 5.10
C VAL A 550 11.47 -15.58 4.88
N ASP A 551 11.96 -14.45 4.37
CA ASP A 551 13.40 -14.15 4.17
C ASP A 551 13.78 -12.85 4.86
N LEU A 552 13.91 -12.88 6.19
CA LEU A 552 14.25 -11.68 6.96
C LEU A 552 15.77 -11.56 7.06
N ASP A 553 16.26 -10.32 6.99
CA ASP A 553 17.63 -10.03 7.38
C ASP A 553 17.83 -10.05 8.91
N GLU A 554 19.09 -9.95 9.35
CA GLU A 554 19.47 -10.02 10.76
C GLU A 554 18.85 -8.94 11.65
N ARG A 555 18.44 -7.79 11.10
CA ARG A 555 17.78 -6.71 11.88
C ARG A 555 16.26 -6.86 11.88
N ASN A 556 15.70 -7.43 10.83
CA ASN A 556 14.26 -7.60 10.62
C ASN A 556 13.66 -8.81 11.34
N LYS A 557 14.47 -9.77 11.81
CA LYS A 557 13.99 -11.08 12.30
C LYS A 557 13.40 -11.12 13.71
N TYR A 558 13.32 -9.98 14.41
CA TYR A 558 12.94 -9.94 15.83
C TYR A 558 11.47 -9.65 16.10
N ASP A 559 10.67 -9.50 15.06
CA ASP A 559 9.22 -9.33 15.17
C ASP A 559 8.50 -10.42 14.36
N HIS A 560 7.25 -10.70 14.73
CA HIS A 560 6.49 -11.82 14.23
C HIS A 560 6.13 -11.64 12.75
N VAL A 561 6.13 -12.76 12.04
CA VAL A 561 5.47 -12.89 10.74
C VAL A 561 4.33 -13.87 10.91
N GLU A 562 3.14 -13.49 10.44
CA GLU A 562 1.91 -14.26 10.65
C GLU A 562 1.13 -14.42 9.36
N PHE A 563 0.71 -15.66 9.11
CA PHE A 563 -0.17 -16.05 8.03
C PHE A 563 -1.32 -16.85 8.62
N TYR A 564 -2.53 -16.30 8.65
CA TYR A 564 -3.68 -17.04 9.16
C TYR A 564 -4.98 -16.72 8.43
N ASN A 565 -5.87 -17.71 8.36
CA ASN A 565 -7.08 -17.63 7.55
C ASN A 565 -6.78 -17.24 6.09
N CYS A 566 -5.71 -17.74 5.51
CA CYS A 566 -5.40 -17.60 4.08
C CYS A 566 -5.89 -18.84 3.32
N SER A 567 -6.32 -18.68 2.07
CA SER A 567 -6.63 -19.76 1.14
C SER A 567 -5.60 -19.77 0.01
N ILE A 568 -4.77 -20.81 -0.04
CA ILE A 568 -3.69 -20.94 -1.01
C ILE A 568 -3.99 -22.08 -1.98
N GLY A 569 -4.00 -21.77 -3.28
CA GLY A 569 -4.28 -22.72 -4.34
C GLY A 569 -3.14 -22.87 -5.33
N ASP A 570 -2.71 -24.10 -5.58
CA ASP A 570 -1.80 -24.43 -6.68
C ASP A 570 -2.50 -25.37 -7.66
N LEU A 571 -2.98 -24.80 -8.76
CA LEU A 571 -3.75 -25.53 -9.77
C LEU A 571 -2.88 -26.02 -10.92
N ARG A 572 -1.55 -25.89 -10.81
CA ARG A 572 -0.63 -26.34 -11.86
C ARG A 572 -0.62 -27.87 -11.98
N THR A 573 -0.48 -28.32 -13.21
CA THR A 573 -0.09 -29.69 -13.53
C THR A 573 1.40 -29.90 -13.32
N ASP A 574 1.80 -31.16 -13.13
CA ASP A 574 3.23 -31.55 -13.04
C ASP A 574 4.05 -31.08 -14.25
N GLN A 575 3.42 -30.86 -15.40
CA GLN A 575 4.08 -30.30 -16.59
C GLN A 575 4.66 -28.90 -16.37
N TYR A 576 4.06 -28.11 -15.48
CA TYR A 576 4.42 -26.71 -15.22
C TYR A 576 5.07 -26.47 -13.85
N ILE A 577 5.41 -27.57 -13.18
CA ILE A 577 6.14 -27.58 -11.91
C ILE A 577 7.57 -28.04 -12.20
N TRP A 578 8.56 -27.33 -11.65
CA TRP A 578 9.98 -27.65 -11.85
C TRP A 578 10.51 -28.64 -10.80
N ASP A 579 10.06 -28.53 -9.54
CA ASP A 579 10.40 -29.41 -8.42
C ASP A 579 9.10 -29.92 -7.76
N ASP A 580 8.94 -31.23 -7.61
CA ASP A 580 7.68 -31.99 -7.47
C ASP A 580 6.73 -31.66 -6.29
N THR A 581 7.00 -30.67 -5.44
CA THR A 581 6.15 -30.36 -4.27
C THR A 581 6.05 -28.88 -3.94
N LEU A 582 4.83 -28.40 -3.66
CA LEU A 582 4.59 -27.11 -3.03
C LEU A 582 4.99 -27.20 -1.55
N THR A 583 6.02 -26.46 -1.16
CA THR A 583 6.40 -26.26 0.23
C THR A 583 5.40 -25.33 0.91
N ILE A 584 4.84 -25.74 2.06
CA ILE A 584 3.87 -24.88 2.76
C ILE A 584 4.56 -23.63 3.31
N LEU A 585 5.63 -23.80 4.09
CA LEU A 585 6.40 -22.69 4.64
C LEU A 585 7.89 -22.93 4.41
N GLU A 586 8.57 -21.92 3.88
CA GLU A 586 10.04 -21.88 3.84
C GLU A 586 10.60 -20.68 4.61
N THR A 587 11.55 -20.99 5.48
CA THR A 587 12.31 -20.05 6.30
C THR A 587 13.77 -20.11 5.88
N PHE A 588 14.29 -19.04 5.28
CA PHE A 588 15.65 -19.05 4.71
C PHE A 588 16.78 -18.93 5.73
N ARG A 589 16.49 -18.50 6.97
CA ARG A 589 17.48 -18.17 7.99
C ARG A 589 17.01 -18.61 9.36
N GLU A 590 17.93 -18.66 10.33
CA GLU A 590 17.56 -18.91 11.73
C GLU A 590 16.76 -17.73 12.28
N TYR A 591 15.51 -18.03 12.66
CA TYR A 591 14.58 -17.07 13.23
C TYR A 591 14.53 -17.23 14.75
N PRO A 592 14.70 -16.15 15.52
CA PRO A 592 14.50 -16.19 16.97
C PRO A 592 13.02 -16.33 17.33
N VAL A 593 12.12 -16.01 16.39
CA VAL A 593 10.66 -16.12 16.53
C VAL A 593 10.14 -16.85 15.30
N ASP A 594 9.56 -18.03 15.50
CA ASP A 594 9.00 -18.80 14.40
C ASP A 594 7.81 -18.07 13.76
N PRO A 595 7.70 -18.07 12.41
CA PRO A 595 6.51 -17.57 11.74
C PRO A 595 5.27 -18.35 12.19
N VAL A 596 4.16 -17.63 12.41
CA VAL A 596 2.87 -18.23 12.74
C VAL A 596 2.15 -18.58 11.44
N VAL A 597 1.83 -19.86 11.22
CA VAL A 597 1.06 -20.33 10.06
C VAL A 597 -0.11 -21.17 10.55
N GLU A 598 -1.28 -20.56 10.72
CA GLU A 598 -2.41 -21.17 11.42
C GLU A 598 -3.72 -20.99 10.66
N ASN A 599 -4.64 -21.96 10.74
CA ASN A 599 -5.99 -21.87 10.18
C ASN A 599 -6.07 -21.50 8.70
N ASN A 600 -5.06 -21.89 7.91
CA ASN A 600 -5.02 -21.70 6.46
C ASN A 600 -5.63 -22.91 5.73
N ILE A 601 -6.09 -22.67 4.50
CA ILE A 601 -6.37 -23.70 3.49
C ILE A 601 -5.16 -23.76 2.55
N VAL A 602 -4.67 -24.97 2.27
CA VAL A 602 -3.69 -25.21 1.20
C VAL A 602 -4.23 -26.31 0.30
N TYR A 603 -4.40 -26.00 -0.98
CA TYR A 603 -5.04 -26.89 -1.94
C TYR A 603 -4.22 -26.99 -3.23
N ALA A 604 -3.66 -28.16 -3.49
CA ALA A 604 -2.84 -28.48 -4.66
C ALA A 604 -3.28 -29.82 -5.26
N PRO A 605 -4.44 -29.89 -5.95
CA PRO A 605 -5.09 -31.16 -6.29
C PRO A 605 -4.45 -31.92 -7.45
N ILE A 606 -3.70 -31.24 -8.31
CA ILE A 606 -3.25 -31.79 -9.60
C ILE A 606 -1.79 -32.29 -9.55
N HIS A 607 -1.10 -32.07 -8.42
CA HIS A 607 0.29 -32.51 -8.24
C HIS A 607 0.40 -34.04 -8.17
N THR A 608 1.57 -34.59 -8.49
CA THR A 608 1.90 -36.01 -8.21
C THR A 608 1.62 -36.42 -6.78
N THR A 609 1.83 -35.49 -5.83
CA THR A 609 1.47 -35.62 -4.41
C THR A 609 0.41 -34.56 -4.07
N PRO A 610 -0.89 -34.84 -4.30
CA PRO A 610 -1.94 -33.85 -4.10
C PRO A 610 -2.06 -33.40 -2.64
N ILE A 611 -2.29 -32.10 -2.43
CA ILE A 611 -2.69 -31.54 -1.14
C ILE A 611 -4.19 -31.23 -1.21
N THR A 612 -5.01 -32.10 -0.64
CA THR A 612 -6.49 -32.01 -0.74
C THR A 612 -7.20 -32.23 0.60
N ALA A 613 -6.47 -32.12 1.72
CA ALA A 613 -7.01 -32.36 3.06
C ALA A 613 -8.18 -31.42 3.43
N ASP A 614 -8.28 -30.27 2.76
CA ASP A 614 -9.32 -29.26 2.99
C ASP A 614 -10.49 -29.35 2.00
N ALA A 615 -10.48 -30.32 1.08
CA ALA A 615 -11.56 -30.53 0.13
C ALA A 615 -12.81 -31.15 0.79
N PRO A 616 -14.02 -30.97 0.22
CA PRO A 616 -14.30 -30.21 -1.01
C PRO A 616 -14.41 -28.69 -0.79
N LEU A 617 -14.09 -27.93 -1.84
CA LEU A 617 -14.11 -26.46 -1.85
C LEU A 617 -15.04 -25.95 -2.96
N ASP A 618 -15.72 -24.83 -2.73
CA ASP A 618 -16.33 -24.03 -3.79
C ASP A 618 -15.23 -23.42 -4.65
N MET A 619 -15.21 -23.79 -5.93
CA MET A 619 -14.22 -23.33 -6.89
C MET A 619 -14.81 -22.34 -7.92
N THR A 620 -15.94 -21.72 -7.59
CA THR A 620 -16.61 -20.74 -8.47
C THR A 620 -15.65 -19.60 -8.84
N LEU A 621 -15.65 -19.22 -10.12
CA LEU A 621 -14.83 -18.13 -10.65
C LEU A 621 -15.47 -16.78 -10.35
N HIS A 622 -14.65 -15.78 -10.00
CA HIS A 622 -15.17 -14.47 -9.60
C HIS A 622 -14.83 -13.32 -10.54
N TRP A 623 -13.68 -13.38 -11.21
CA TRP A 623 -13.26 -12.35 -12.16
C TRP A 623 -12.40 -12.97 -13.26
N ILE A 624 -12.13 -12.21 -14.32
CA ILE A 624 -11.34 -12.69 -15.46
C ILE A 624 -9.92 -12.10 -15.35
N PRO A 625 -8.88 -12.95 -15.26
CA PRO A 625 -7.50 -12.48 -15.36
C PRO A 625 -7.22 -11.73 -16.66
N LEU A 626 -6.36 -10.74 -16.59
CA LEU A 626 -5.97 -9.84 -17.66
C LEU A 626 -4.71 -10.30 -18.40
N TYR A 627 -3.83 -11.10 -17.79
CA TYR A 627 -2.58 -11.49 -18.43
C TYR A 627 -2.83 -12.48 -19.57
N GLU A 628 -2.67 -12.00 -20.80
CA GLU A 628 -2.86 -12.77 -22.03
C GLU A 628 -1.69 -13.73 -22.35
N GLY A 629 -0.63 -13.70 -21.54
CA GLY A 629 0.58 -14.48 -21.72
C GLY A 629 1.75 -13.68 -22.27
N ARG A 630 2.91 -14.35 -22.34
CA ARG A 630 4.21 -13.72 -22.59
C ARG A 630 4.25 -13.01 -23.93
N ARG A 631 4.85 -11.81 -23.96
CA ARG A 631 5.10 -11.04 -25.18
C ARG A 631 6.55 -10.57 -25.22
N ARG A 632 7.26 -10.96 -26.28
CA ARG A 632 8.68 -10.64 -26.55
C ARG A 632 8.81 -10.06 -27.96
N LEU A 633 9.66 -9.05 -28.15
CA LEU A 633 9.83 -8.39 -29.45
C LEU A 633 10.52 -9.31 -30.48
N ASP A 634 11.40 -10.19 -30.01
CA ASP A 634 12.19 -11.11 -30.82
C ASP A 634 11.50 -12.47 -31.03
N GLU A 635 10.34 -12.70 -30.42
CA GLU A 635 9.60 -13.96 -30.52
C GLU A 635 8.16 -13.73 -31.03
N ASN A 636 7.67 -14.67 -31.85
CA ASN A 636 6.28 -14.72 -32.33
C ASN A 636 5.73 -13.39 -32.90
N GLY A 637 6.60 -12.50 -33.36
CA GLY A 637 6.21 -11.17 -33.86
C GLY A 637 5.47 -10.32 -32.83
N GLY A 638 5.73 -10.51 -31.54
CA GLY A 638 5.07 -9.74 -30.46
C GLY A 638 3.67 -10.20 -30.09
N LEU A 639 3.21 -11.32 -30.65
CA LEU A 639 1.95 -11.95 -30.26
C LEU A 639 2.04 -12.58 -28.87
N PRO A 640 0.94 -12.59 -28.09
CA PRO A 640 0.92 -13.24 -26.80
C PRO A 640 1.14 -14.74 -26.96
N GLN A 641 1.85 -15.36 -26.02
CA GLN A 641 2.02 -16.80 -25.89
C GLN A 641 1.00 -17.32 -24.85
N PRO A 642 -0.17 -17.83 -25.27
CA PRO A 642 -1.30 -18.07 -24.37
C PRO A 642 -1.04 -19.17 -23.33
N GLU A 643 -0.07 -20.04 -23.54
CA GLU A 643 0.31 -21.05 -22.55
C GLU A 643 0.90 -20.45 -21.26
N TYR A 644 1.33 -19.18 -21.31
CA TYR A 644 1.79 -18.41 -20.14
C TYR A 644 0.68 -17.52 -19.54
N ALA A 645 -0.49 -17.44 -20.19
CA ALA A 645 -1.59 -16.61 -19.71
C ALA A 645 -2.04 -17.05 -18.31
N SER A 646 -2.56 -16.11 -17.52
CA SER A 646 -3.21 -16.44 -16.26
C SER A 646 -4.39 -17.38 -16.52
N ASP A 647 -4.42 -18.53 -15.84
CA ASP A 647 -5.56 -19.45 -15.92
C ASP A 647 -6.79 -18.79 -15.26
N PRO A 648 -7.95 -18.73 -15.94
CA PRO A 648 -9.18 -18.24 -15.33
C PRO A 648 -9.55 -18.94 -14.02
N ASN A 649 -9.17 -20.21 -13.82
CA ASN A 649 -9.41 -20.93 -12.57
C ASN A 649 -8.64 -20.37 -11.37
N ALA A 650 -7.68 -19.47 -11.59
CA ALA A 650 -6.96 -18.78 -10.54
C ALA A 650 -7.82 -17.73 -9.80
N THR A 651 -9.02 -17.40 -10.28
CA THR A 651 -9.87 -16.36 -9.66
C THR A 651 -10.95 -16.91 -8.72
N THR A 652 -10.73 -18.11 -8.20
CA THR A 652 -11.58 -18.79 -7.23
C THR A 652 -11.35 -18.32 -5.80
N PHE A 653 -12.39 -18.34 -4.96
CA PHE A 653 -12.27 -18.04 -3.53
C PHE A 653 -11.94 -19.23 -2.63
N MET A 654 -12.07 -20.46 -3.13
CA MET A 654 -11.76 -21.68 -2.37
C MET A 654 -12.54 -21.79 -1.05
N ILE A 655 -13.86 -21.66 -1.12
CA ILE A 655 -14.74 -21.61 0.07
C ILE A 655 -14.97 -23.04 0.59
N PRO A 656 -14.71 -23.35 1.88
CA PRO A 656 -14.95 -24.69 2.39
C PRO A 656 -16.44 -25.06 2.36
N GLN A 657 -16.77 -26.20 1.77
CA GLN A 657 -18.13 -26.74 1.75
C GLN A 657 -18.49 -27.40 3.09
N PRO A 658 -19.77 -27.61 3.43
CA PRO A 658 -20.17 -28.15 4.74
C PRO A 658 -19.56 -29.50 5.14
N ASP A 659 -19.14 -30.32 4.18
CA ASP A 659 -18.47 -31.62 4.37
C ASP A 659 -16.93 -31.53 4.33
N SER A 660 -16.37 -30.33 4.11
CA SER A 660 -14.93 -30.08 4.18
C SER A 660 -14.42 -30.14 5.63
N PRO A 661 -13.26 -30.77 5.89
CA PRO A 661 -12.57 -30.65 7.16
C PRO A 661 -12.11 -29.22 7.51
N ALA A 662 -12.13 -28.29 6.56
CA ALA A 662 -11.85 -26.87 6.80
C ALA A 662 -13.09 -26.10 7.27
N TYR A 663 -14.31 -26.58 6.98
CA TYR A 663 -15.54 -25.96 7.45
C TYR A 663 -15.64 -26.09 8.97
N GLN A 664 -15.78 -24.94 9.66
CA GLN A 664 -15.74 -24.88 11.13
C GLN A 664 -14.48 -25.52 11.75
N GLY A 665 -13.41 -25.68 10.95
CA GLY A 665 -12.22 -26.43 11.32
C GLY A 665 -11.15 -25.62 12.05
N ALA A 666 -11.34 -24.32 12.26
CA ALA A 666 -10.38 -23.44 12.93
C ALA A 666 -10.57 -23.49 14.47
N THR A 667 -10.40 -24.68 15.06
CA THR A 667 -10.71 -24.95 16.47
C THR A 667 -9.65 -24.46 17.46
N THR A 668 -8.44 -24.12 16.97
CA THR A 668 -7.29 -23.69 17.78
C THR A 668 -6.44 -22.69 17.00
N GLY A 669 -5.57 -21.94 17.69
CA GLY A 669 -4.67 -20.97 17.06
C GLY A 669 -5.35 -19.63 16.73
N LYS A 670 -4.67 -18.79 15.96
CA LYS A 670 -5.13 -17.46 15.54
C LYS A 670 -6.25 -17.54 14.51
N VAL A 671 -7.28 -16.76 14.74
CA VAL A 671 -8.40 -16.59 13.81
C VAL A 671 -8.66 -15.09 13.62
N ALA A 672 -8.86 -14.66 12.37
CA ALA A 672 -9.30 -13.31 12.06
C ALA A 672 -10.71 -13.03 12.64
N TYR A 673 -10.99 -11.79 13.04
CA TYR A 673 -12.30 -11.43 13.57
C TYR A 673 -13.43 -11.59 12.54
N ASP A 674 -13.14 -11.24 11.29
CA ASP A 674 -14.03 -11.33 10.14
C ASP A 674 -13.33 -12.07 8.99
N ASP A 675 -14.09 -12.37 7.94
CA ASP A 675 -13.61 -13.05 6.75
C ASP A 675 -13.21 -12.07 5.63
N PHE A 676 -12.91 -12.61 4.45
CA PHE A 676 -12.58 -11.87 3.24
C PHE A 676 -13.60 -10.79 2.88
N PHE A 677 -14.90 -11.01 3.10
CA PHE A 677 -15.97 -10.05 2.77
C PHE A 677 -16.36 -9.13 3.93
N GLY A 678 -15.69 -9.26 5.07
CA GLY A 678 -16.06 -8.53 6.28
C GLY A 678 -17.22 -9.16 7.05
N VAL A 679 -17.55 -10.43 6.78
CA VAL A 679 -18.51 -11.18 7.57
C VAL A 679 -17.85 -11.59 8.88
N VAL A 680 -18.43 -11.18 10.01
CA VAL A 680 -17.93 -11.54 11.34
C VAL A 680 -17.99 -13.05 11.51
N ARG A 681 -16.86 -13.65 11.91
CA ARG A 681 -16.77 -15.10 12.09
C ARG A 681 -17.52 -15.54 13.36
N GLY A 682 -18.18 -16.69 13.26
CA GLY A 682 -18.93 -17.27 14.37
C GLY A 682 -18.05 -17.94 15.42
N ALA A 683 -18.69 -18.62 16.39
CA ALA A 683 -17.98 -19.36 17.45
C ALA A 683 -17.17 -20.56 16.94
N ASN A 684 -17.55 -21.11 15.79
CA ASN A 684 -16.84 -22.20 15.11
C ASN A 684 -16.38 -21.71 13.73
N PRO A 685 -15.31 -20.92 13.66
CA PRO A 685 -14.82 -20.36 12.41
C PRO A 685 -14.26 -21.44 11.48
N SER A 686 -14.38 -21.22 10.16
CA SER A 686 -13.74 -22.08 9.16
C SER A 686 -12.26 -21.72 8.99
N ARG A 687 -11.45 -22.68 8.55
CA ARG A 687 -10.11 -22.38 8.02
C ARG A 687 -10.23 -21.68 6.68
N GLY A 688 -9.19 -20.95 6.28
CA GLY A 688 -9.16 -20.19 5.04
C GLY A 688 -9.83 -18.83 5.13
N ALA A 689 -9.83 -18.11 4.00
CA ALA A 689 -10.15 -16.69 3.95
C ALA A 689 -11.64 -16.37 4.00
N VAL A 690 -12.51 -17.28 3.59
CA VAL A 690 -13.94 -17.02 3.40
C VAL A 690 -14.78 -17.95 4.28
N GLU A 691 -15.80 -17.42 4.94
CA GLU A 691 -16.82 -18.25 5.59
C GLU A 691 -17.89 -18.64 4.57
N PRO A 692 -18.37 -19.90 4.56
CA PRO A 692 -19.53 -20.26 3.75
C PRO A 692 -20.80 -19.58 4.31
N ALA A 693 -21.71 -19.27 3.38
CA ALA A 693 -22.94 -18.52 3.65
C ALA A 693 -23.98 -19.26 4.51
#